data_AF-A0AAJ5F4U7-F1
#
_entry.id   AF-A0AAJ5F4U7-F1
#
_cell.length_a   1.000
_cell.length_b   1.000
_cell.length_c   1.000
_cell.angle_alpha   90.00
_cell.angle_beta   90.00
_cell.angle_gamma   90.00
#
_symmetry.space_group_name_H-M   'P 1'
#
loop_
_entity.id
_entity.type
_entity.pdbx_description
1 polymer ?
#
loop_
_entity_poly.entity_id
_entity_poly.type
_entity_poly.pdbx_seq_one_letter_code
_entity_poly.pdbx_strand_id
1 'polypeptide(L)'
;MDQPPEEDSFPRPASTAHKPRSTPFVLRPTRLGLAFLGLILVTLVGCINYALGLGYAVTFLLGGVWVAAAAHATRAGRAVTATLDAPAEAVAGTDAALVARLTSAGAALTVRVRVRAGRKRLEVAARVPAGETVSVPFPVPVPLRGTLVLSRPQVTALDPLGFWEARHALPLPGPLTVFPAAEVDAPPPPPHPSPGAGEGSARTRGDEDFVGLRPSLPGDSPRQVSWRHAARLGTLLTRETDAPAGTLWSLNWADTARLTDPEARLSRLAAWVQVARRTGVAFRLTLPGVTLPAGTGEAHARAALALLARQAPLPVPPPPARKAVRPSPAVPLPGAPLRFTLFALAVALAPAALRQPVWVTLLAAGVLGYRAARTVRPLPAPPTLLLGLAAGVAAALLSARYGTLLGREAGTALLVLLVALKAAETRTPRDARLLALLGLFVTLTHFLFGQGPLVAAHALFSVLLLLAALAVWTAPGVLEERPLRASATLALQAAPLAALLFLLFPRPDGPLWQLPVQDVARTGLADQVSAGDFAHLAQSRAVAFRADFAGALPAPADRYWRGPVYEAYDGVRWTQVRVRGPAPSVEVSGPAATYTLTLEPSDRPWLLALDTPTALPPGAFLTSAFQAVTLHPAPSRTRLAFQSRPARLGLRENGVRLAFDRELPPGDSPRAHALGASWRGLAPQARVEAALEFLRTGGFTYTLSPPTLPERDRVDVFLFGTRRGFCEHYASAFAFLMRAAGLPARIVGGYLGGEVNPTGGSLTVRQQDAHTWTEVWLPGRGWVRVDPTASIAPARVNAGLMTALLHPTAAAAPAPTLFHRAVLRLDALQSRWNTWVAGYDGPQQRDLLHRVGAGRMGAFLSLAASGVLLGLALLPALLAARQRAQPTDPAARALHALTRRLRLPRAPGETATAYTQRAARHFPEQASILDDALRAYQLARYAPGERAGALRDLRAAVRRVRRGRKR
;
A
#
# COMPACT_ATOMS: atom_id res chain seq x y z
N MET A 1 -55.44 67.97 8.13
CA MET A 1 -55.47 67.18 9.37
C MET A 1 -54.18 66.37 9.40
N ASP A 2 -53.26 66.86 10.23
CA ASP A 2 -52.18 66.19 10.97
C ASP A 2 -51.13 65.33 10.25
N GLN A 3 -49.94 65.94 10.13
CA GLN A 3 -48.62 65.34 10.43
C GLN A 3 -48.54 64.95 11.94
N PRO A 4 -47.61 64.08 12.43
CA PRO A 4 -46.19 64.04 12.05
C PRO A 4 -45.48 62.64 12.04
N PRO A 5 -44.15 62.60 11.77
CA PRO A 5 -43.38 61.44 11.28
C PRO A 5 -42.30 60.91 12.27
N GLU A 6 -41.32 60.16 11.73
CA GLU A 6 -40.00 59.75 12.26
C GLU A 6 -39.87 58.41 13.01
N GLU A 7 -38.99 57.52 12.52
CA GLU A 7 -37.61 57.46 13.03
C GLU A 7 -36.74 56.48 12.21
N ASP A 8 -35.60 57.01 11.76
CA ASP A 8 -34.49 56.32 11.13
C ASP A 8 -33.60 55.71 12.23
N SER A 9 -33.26 54.42 12.16
CA SER A 9 -32.31 53.80 13.11
C SER A 9 -31.18 53.07 12.38
N PHE A 10 -30.00 53.68 12.47
CA PHE A 10 -28.65 53.26 12.06
C PHE A 10 -28.36 51.74 11.91
N PRO A 11 -27.52 51.33 10.94
CA PRO A 11 -26.95 49.98 10.91
C PRO A 11 -25.84 49.84 11.97
N ARG A 12 -26.13 49.11 13.05
CA ARG A 12 -25.11 48.63 14.01
C ARG A 12 -24.18 47.60 13.35
N PRO A 13 -22.87 47.57 13.68
CA PRO A 13 -21.96 46.53 13.19
C PRO A 13 -22.32 45.20 13.84
N ALA A 14 -22.89 44.27 13.06
CA ALA A 14 -23.21 42.93 13.53
C ALA A 14 -21.92 42.09 13.65
N SER A 15 -21.21 42.29 14.77
CA SER A 15 -20.41 41.24 15.40
C SER A 15 -21.37 40.10 15.77
N THR A 16 -21.47 39.09 14.91
CA THR A 16 -22.10 37.81 15.27
C THR A 16 -21.13 36.69 15.00
N ALA A 17 -20.49 36.24 16.07
CA ALA A 17 -19.78 34.98 16.14
C ALA A 17 -20.74 33.85 15.76
N HIS A 18 -20.76 33.48 14.48
CA HIS A 18 -21.44 32.29 13.98
C HIS A 18 -20.72 31.06 14.55
N LYS A 19 -21.34 30.36 15.52
CA LYS A 19 -20.98 28.97 15.83
C LYS A 19 -21.05 28.16 14.52
N PRO A 20 -19.98 27.47 14.10
CA PRO A 20 -19.94 26.87 12.78
C PRO A 20 -20.90 25.67 12.70
N ARG A 21 -21.90 25.80 11.84
CA ARG A 21 -22.74 24.69 11.38
C ARG A 21 -21.85 23.67 10.66
N SER A 22 -22.05 22.37 10.89
CA SER A 22 -21.35 21.33 10.12
C SER A 22 -21.73 21.44 8.64
N THR A 23 -20.80 21.96 7.85
CA THR A 23 -20.96 22.06 6.39
C THR A 23 -20.99 20.64 5.80
N PRO A 24 -21.90 20.35 4.86
CA PRO A 24 -21.95 19.05 4.20
C PRO A 24 -20.70 18.85 3.34
N PHE A 25 -20.01 17.71 3.50
CA PHE A 25 -18.83 17.35 2.72
C PHE A 25 -19.04 16.15 1.81
N VAL A 26 -18.23 16.08 0.76
CA VAL A 26 -18.19 14.97 -0.20
C VAL A 26 -16.88 14.19 -0.01
N LEU A 27 -17.00 12.92 0.37
CA LEU A 27 -15.87 11.99 0.41
C LEU A 27 -15.57 11.45 -1.00
N ARG A 28 -14.30 11.48 -1.43
CA ARG A 28 -13.82 10.90 -2.70
C ARG A 28 -12.41 10.30 -2.55
N PRO A 29 -12.08 9.20 -3.25
CA PRO A 29 -10.70 8.75 -3.33
C PRO A 29 -9.88 9.73 -4.17
N THR A 30 -8.65 9.98 -3.75
CA THR A 30 -7.69 10.78 -4.52
C THR A 30 -7.09 9.94 -5.65
N ARG A 31 -6.37 10.57 -6.59
CA ARG A 31 -5.60 9.84 -7.61
C ARG A 31 -4.57 8.89 -6.98
N LEU A 32 -4.00 9.27 -5.84
CA LEU A 32 -3.09 8.42 -5.07
C LEU A 32 -3.84 7.22 -4.49
N GLY A 33 -5.01 7.45 -3.87
CA GLY A 33 -5.84 6.37 -3.32
C GLY A 33 -6.32 5.38 -4.38
N LEU A 34 -6.59 5.83 -5.61
CA LEU A 34 -6.91 4.93 -6.74
C LEU A 34 -5.69 4.14 -7.22
N ALA A 35 -4.51 4.77 -7.30
CA ALA A 35 -3.28 4.07 -7.64
C ALA A 35 -2.91 3.01 -6.58
N PHE A 36 -3.13 3.32 -5.29
CA PHE A 36 -2.94 2.39 -4.19
C PHE A 36 -3.95 1.22 -4.24
N LEU A 37 -5.22 1.49 -4.60
CA LEU A 37 -6.19 0.43 -4.85
C LEU A 37 -5.78 -0.46 -6.02
N GLY A 38 -5.28 0.14 -7.12
CA GLY A 38 -4.72 -0.60 -8.25
C GLY A 38 -3.55 -1.50 -7.84
N LEU A 39 -2.65 -1.00 -6.98
CA LEU A 39 -1.57 -1.79 -6.40
C LEU A 39 -2.12 -3.00 -5.62
N ILE A 40 -3.10 -2.80 -4.73
CA ILE A 40 -3.73 -3.89 -3.95
C ILE A 40 -4.31 -4.96 -4.89
N LEU A 41 -4.98 -4.56 -5.98
CA LEU A 41 -5.57 -5.50 -6.93
C LEU A 41 -4.49 -6.28 -7.68
N VAL A 42 -3.45 -5.61 -8.18
CA VAL A 42 -2.33 -6.27 -8.88
C VAL A 42 -1.61 -7.24 -7.94
N THR A 43 -1.37 -6.86 -6.69
CA THR A 43 -0.71 -7.74 -5.73
C THR A 43 -1.58 -8.89 -5.30
N LEU A 44 -2.91 -8.69 -5.17
CA LEU A 44 -3.85 -9.77 -4.89
C LEU A 44 -3.83 -10.82 -6.00
N VAL A 45 -3.87 -10.38 -7.25
CA VAL A 45 -3.77 -11.27 -8.42
C VAL A 45 -2.45 -12.05 -8.40
N GLY A 46 -1.33 -11.38 -8.10
CA GLY A 46 -0.04 -12.05 -7.93
C GLY A 46 -0.03 -13.09 -6.81
N CYS A 47 -0.64 -12.78 -5.66
CA CYS A 47 -0.75 -13.72 -4.53
C CYS A 47 -1.62 -14.93 -4.87
N ILE A 48 -2.69 -14.73 -5.63
CA ILE A 48 -3.53 -15.81 -6.16
C ILE A 48 -2.71 -16.69 -7.11
N ASN A 49 -2.03 -16.08 -8.08
CA ASN A 49 -1.31 -16.84 -9.09
C ASN A 49 -0.14 -17.68 -8.53
N TYR A 50 0.58 -17.15 -7.54
CA TYR A 50 1.76 -17.81 -6.96
C TYR A 50 1.50 -18.45 -5.59
N ALA A 51 0.24 -18.55 -5.16
CA ALA A 51 -0.18 -19.11 -3.87
C ALA A 51 0.63 -18.55 -2.66
N LEU A 52 0.84 -17.22 -2.63
CA LEU A 52 1.69 -16.57 -1.62
C LEU A 52 0.91 -16.29 -0.34
N GLY A 53 0.97 -17.19 0.64
CA GLY A 53 0.30 -17.04 1.94
C GLY A 53 0.57 -15.68 2.60
N LEU A 54 1.82 -15.35 2.89
CA LEU A 54 2.15 -14.05 3.49
C LEU A 54 1.90 -12.85 2.55
N GLY A 55 1.92 -13.07 1.24
CA GLY A 55 1.52 -12.06 0.25
C GLY A 55 0.06 -11.62 0.43
N TYR A 56 -0.85 -12.58 0.69
CA TYR A 56 -2.24 -12.27 1.04
C TYR A 56 -2.33 -11.45 2.32
N ALA A 57 -1.60 -11.83 3.38
CA ALA A 57 -1.64 -11.12 4.66
C ALA A 57 -1.28 -9.64 4.50
N VAL A 58 -0.19 -9.34 3.78
CA VAL A 58 0.21 -7.95 3.50
C VAL A 58 -0.79 -7.25 2.58
N THR A 59 -1.27 -7.92 1.52
CA THR A 59 -2.25 -7.34 0.59
C THR A 59 -3.56 -6.96 1.30
N PHE A 60 -4.08 -7.82 2.18
CA PHE A 60 -5.27 -7.54 2.97
C PHE A 60 -5.02 -6.47 4.04
N LEU A 61 -3.82 -6.41 4.61
CA LEU A 61 -3.42 -5.31 5.49
C LEU A 61 -3.47 -3.96 4.74
N LEU A 62 -2.91 -3.88 3.52
CA LEU A 62 -2.98 -2.68 2.69
C LEU A 62 -4.44 -2.33 2.33
N GLY A 63 -5.26 -3.32 1.98
CA GLY A 63 -6.69 -3.15 1.76
C GLY A 63 -7.42 -2.58 2.99
N GLY A 64 -7.13 -3.12 4.18
CA GLY A 64 -7.68 -2.61 5.44
C GLY A 64 -7.19 -1.20 5.76
N VAL A 65 -5.94 -0.85 5.46
CA VAL A 65 -5.41 0.52 5.60
C VAL A 65 -6.16 1.50 4.71
N TRP A 66 -6.47 1.11 3.46
CA TRP A 66 -7.25 1.94 2.54
C TRP A 66 -8.67 2.22 3.06
N VAL A 67 -9.29 1.24 3.71
CA VAL A 67 -10.60 1.37 4.38
C VAL A 67 -10.51 2.24 5.63
N ALA A 68 -9.52 1.99 6.50
CA ALA A 68 -9.29 2.77 7.71
C ALA A 68 -9.05 4.25 7.36
N ALA A 69 -8.25 4.53 6.33
CA ALA A 69 -8.02 5.88 5.80
C ALA A 69 -9.33 6.58 5.39
N ALA A 70 -10.31 5.87 4.81
CA ALA A 70 -11.62 6.42 4.47
C ALA A 70 -12.39 6.89 5.73
N ALA A 71 -12.32 6.11 6.81
CA ALA A 71 -12.92 6.47 8.09
C ALA A 71 -12.24 7.72 8.72
N HIS A 72 -10.92 7.82 8.60
CA HIS A 72 -10.17 9.01 9.02
C HIS A 72 -10.54 10.25 8.20
N ALA A 73 -10.61 10.17 6.87
CA ALA A 73 -11.08 11.27 6.02
C ALA A 73 -12.52 11.68 6.36
N THR A 74 -13.39 10.72 6.71
CA THR A 74 -14.76 11.00 7.13
C THR A 74 -14.80 11.77 8.46
N ARG A 75 -13.99 11.38 9.44
CA ARG A 75 -13.85 12.12 10.71
C ARG A 75 -13.27 13.51 10.48
N ALA A 76 -12.22 13.62 9.67
CA ALA A 76 -11.60 14.88 9.28
C ALA A 76 -12.61 15.83 8.59
N GLY A 77 -13.43 15.30 7.69
CA GLY A 77 -14.52 16.03 7.05
C GLY A 77 -15.56 16.57 8.03
N ARG A 78 -15.88 15.82 9.10
CA ARG A 78 -16.81 16.27 10.15
C ARG A 78 -16.20 17.32 11.09
N ALA A 79 -14.88 17.29 11.28
CA ALA A 79 -14.16 18.14 12.22
C ALA A 79 -13.66 19.46 11.61
N VAL A 80 -13.47 19.54 10.29
CA VAL A 80 -12.99 20.75 9.62
C VAL A 80 -14.13 21.75 9.40
N THR A 81 -13.88 23.01 9.75
CA THR A 81 -14.70 24.16 9.35
C THR A 81 -13.79 25.22 8.77
N ALA A 82 -14.23 25.93 7.73
CA ALA A 82 -13.42 26.98 7.14
C ALA A 82 -14.25 28.14 6.60
N THR A 83 -13.66 29.32 6.64
CA THR A 83 -14.17 30.54 6.00
C THR A 83 -13.12 31.13 5.08
N LEU A 84 -13.58 31.89 4.09
CA LEU A 84 -12.72 32.54 3.10
C LEU A 84 -13.03 34.03 3.11
N ASP A 85 -12.09 34.82 3.62
CA ASP A 85 -12.26 36.26 3.73
C ASP A 85 -11.51 36.94 2.58
N ALA A 86 -12.23 37.77 1.82
CA ALA A 86 -11.64 38.61 0.78
C ALA A 86 -11.14 39.93 1.38
N PRO A 87 -10.05 40.50 0.85
CA PRO A 87 -9.60 41.82 1.28
C PRO A 87 -10.65 42.88 0.93
N ALA A 88 -10.73 43.93 1.76
CA ALA A 88 -11.64 45.04 1.53
C ALA A 88 -11.28 45.85 0.28
N GLU A 89 -9.99 45.91 -0.06
CA GLU A 89 -9.44 46.66 -1.19
C GLU A 89 -8.42 45.78 -1.93
N ALA A 90 -8.45 45.81 -3.26
CA ALA A 90 -7.45 45.17 -4.12
C ALA A 90 -7.09 46.16 -5.23
N VAL A 91 -5.81 46.26 -5.60
CA VAL A 91 -5.33 47.23 -6.58
C VAL A 91 -4.78 46.49 -7.80
N ALA A 92 -5.14 46.95 -8.99
CA ALA A 92 -4.68 46.38 -10.25
C ALA A 92 -3.14 46.32 -10.30
N GLY A 93 -2.58 45.19 -10.72
CA GLY A 93 -1.14 44.98 -10.76
C GLY A 93 -0.51 44.45 -9.46
N THR A 94 -1.30 44.26 -8.39
CA THR A 94 -0.83 43.66 -7.13
C THR A 94 -1.41 42.26 -6.89
N ASP A 95 -0.99 41.58 -5.82
CA ASP A 95 -1.56 40.31 -5.37
C ASP A 95 -2.58 40.57 -4.23
N ALA A 96 -3.85 40.27 -4.48
CA ALA A 96 -4.90 40.36 -3.47
C ALA A 96 -4.75 39.23 -2.45
N ALA A 97 -4.50 39.54 -1.18
CA ALA A 97 -4.34 38.56 -0.12
C ALA A 97 -5.70 38.08 0.40
N LEU A 98 -6.19 36.96 -0.11
CA LEU A 98 -7.35 36.29 0.49
C LEU A 98 -6.88 35.49 1.72
N VAL A 99 -7.67 35.50 2.79
CA VAL A 99 -7.34 34.81 4.05
C VAL A 99 -8.30 33.65 4.25
N ALA A 100 -7.78 32.43 4.25
CA ALA A 100 -8.56 31.25 4.63
C ALA A 100 -8.40 30.99 6.13
N ARG A 101 -9.48 31.09 6.90
CA ARG A 101 -9.49 30.66 8.31
C ARG A 101 -9.94 29.22 8.39
N LEU A 102 -9.08 28.35 8.94
CA LEU A 102 -9.29 26.92 9.02
C LEU A 102 -9.35 26.52 10.48
N THR A 103 -10.45 25.91 10.92
CA THR A 103 -10.63 25.45 12.30
C THR A 103 -10.82 23.94 12.32
N SER A 104 -10.23 23.27 13.33
CA SER A 104 -10.41 21.85 13.56
C SER A 104 -11.05 21.56 14.92
N ALA A 105 -12.16 20.82 14.92
CA ALA A 105 -12.77 20.31 16.13
C ALA A 105 -12.11 18.99 16.59
N GLY A 106 -11.11 19.09 17.46
CA GLY A 106 -10.64 18.00 18.31
C GLY A 106 -9.44 17.16 17.84
N ALA A 107 -9.06 17.18 16.56
CA ALA A 107 -7.87 16.45 16.07
C ALA A 107 -7.04 17.29 15.10
N ALA A 108 -5.74 17.02 14.98
CA ALA A 108 -4.92 17.70 13.98
C ALA A 108 -5.31 17.22 12.57
N LEU A 109 -5.57 18.15 11.64
CA LEU A 109 -6.05 17.85 10.30
C LEU A 109 -5.15 18.48 9.24
N THR A 110 -4.96 17.75 8.14
CA THR A 110 -4.35 18.31 6.93
C THR A 110 -5.44 18.75 5.98
N VAL A 111 -5.42 20.03 5.61
CA VAL A 111 -6.47 20.70 4.86
C VAL A 111 -5.88 21.38 3.62
N ARG A 112 -6.59 21.32 2.50
CA ARG A 112 -6.28 22.07 1.27
C ARG A 112 -7.43 23.00 0.90
N VAL A 113 -7.13 24.26 0.68
CA VAL A 113 -8.09 25.25 0.18
C VAL A 113 -7.83 25.46 -1.30
N ARG A 114 -8.89 25.44 -2.10
CA ARG A 114 -8.81 25.71 -3.55
C ARG A 114 -9.80 26.77 -3.95
N VAL A 115 -9.35 27.73 -4.75
CA VAL A 115 -10.16 28.82 -5.28
C VAL A 115 -9.83 29.00 -6.76
N ARG A 116 -10.83 29.39 -7.56
CA ARG A 116 -10.61 29.74 -8.97
C ARG A 116 -10.84 31.23 -9.17
N ALA A 117 -9.83 31.93 -9.67
CA ALA A 117 -9.88 33.34 -10.06
C ALA A 117 -9.78 33.40 -11.60
N GLY A 118 -10.92 33.62 -12.27
CA GLY A 118 -11.01 33.54 -13.73
C GLY A 118 -10.59 32.18 -14.31
N ARG A 119 -9.49 32.14 -15.08
CA ARG A 119 -8.92 30.91 -15.66
C ARG A 119 -7.87 30.22 -14.76
N LYS A 120 -7.31 30.93 -13.78
CA LYS A 120 -6.26 30.39 -12.88
C LYS A 120 -6.89 29.63 -11.71
N ARG A 121 -6.30 28.49 -11.36
CA ARG A 121 -6.66 27.69 -10.19
C ARG A 121 -5.57 27.86 -9.14
N LEU A 122 -5.97 28.26 -7.94
CA LEU A 122 -5.08 28.47 -6.81
C LEU A 122 -5.37 27.42 -5.74
N GLU A 123 -4.33 26.89 -5.11
CA GLU A 123 -4.43 25.83 -4.11
C GLU A 123 -3.35 26.04 -3.05
N VAL A 124 -3.75 26.00 -1.78
CA VAL A 124 -2.86 26.10 -0.61
C VAL A 124 -3.18 24.95 0.33
N ALA A 125 -2.13 24.36 0.92
CA ALA A 125 -2.25 23.31 1.92
C ALA A 125 -1.77 23.84 3.29
N ALA A 126 -2.45 23.44 4.36
CA ALA A 126 -2.09 23.78 5.73
C ALA A 126 -2.45 22.63 6.67
N ARG A 127 -1.73 22.54 7.79
CA ARG A 127 -2.09 21.66 8.91
C ARG A 127 -2.71 22.52 10.00
N VAL A 128 -3.88 22.10 10.46
CA VAL A 128 -4.62 22.75 11.53
C VAL A 128 -4.41 21.89 12.78
N PRO A 129 -3.78 22.40 13.84
CA PRO A 129 -3.65 21.67 15.10
C PRO A 129 -5.01 21.34 15.72
N ALA A 130 -5.03 20.40 16.67
CA ALA A 130 -6.27 19.95 17.29
C ALA A 130 -6.91 21.08 18.11
N GLY A 131 -8.16 21.45 17.80
CA GLY A 131 -8.88 22.49 18.54
C GLY A 131 -8.51 23.93 18.15
N GLU A 132 -7.57 24.13 17.24
CA GLU A 132 -7.06 25.46 16.87
C GLU A 132 -7.67 26.00 15.58
N THR A 133 -7.54 27.32 15.39
CA THR A 133 -7.86 28.02 14.14
C THR A 133 -6.60 28.61 13.54
N VAL A 134 -6.30 28.26 12.29
CA VAL A 134 -5.15 28.75 11.54
C VAL A 134 -5.62 29.66 10.41
N SER A 135 -5.04 30.85 10.31
CA SER A 135 -5.29 31.79 9.21
C SER A 135 -4.18 31.68 8.18
N VAL A 136 -4.53 31.34 6.94
CA VAL A 136 -3.57 31.13 5.87
C VAL A 136 -3.80 32.17 4.77
N PRO A 137 -2.88 33.14 4.59
CA PRO A 137 -2.96 34.07 3.48
C PRO A 137 -2.62 33.34 2.18
N PHE A 138 -3.37 33.59 1.11
CA PHE A 138 -3.03 33.13 -0.23
C PHE A 138 -3.15 34.28 -1.23
N PRO A 139 -2.05 34.67 -1.90
CA PRO A 139 -2.04 35.77 -2.86
C PRO A 139 -2.79 35.38 -4.13
N VAL A 140 -3.64 36.28 -4.61
CA VAL A 140 -4.42 36.13 -5.84
C VAL A 140 -4.04 37.26 -6.79
N PRO A 141 -3.37 36.97 -7.92
CA PRO A 141 -2.94 38.02 -8.84
C PRO A 141 -4.14 38.71 -9.48
N VAL A 142 -4.20 40.04 -9.35
CA VAL A 142 -5.26 40.90 -9.89
C VAL A 142 -4.68 41.86 -10.95
N PRO A 143 -4.41 41.37 -12.18
CA PRO A 143 -3.66 42.16 -13.17
C PRO A 143 -4.45 43.35 -13.75
N LEU A 144 -5.78 43.36 -13.64
CA LEU A 144 -6.66 44.32 -14.29
C LEU A 144 -7.69 44.84 -13.30
N ARG A 145 -8.09 46.12 -13.45
CA ARG A 145 -9.17 46.71 -12.64
C ARG A 145 -10.54 46.15 -13.06
N GLY A 146 -11.51 46.25 -12.17
CA GLY A 146 -12.88 45.79 -12.39
C GLY A 146 -13.33 44.77 -11.36
N THR A 147 -14.35 43.97 -11.70
CA THR A 147 -14.90 42.99 -10.76
C THR A 147 -14.25 41.62 -10.96
N LEU A 148 -13.48 41.17 -9.96
CA LEU A 148 -12.98 39.80 -9.92
C LEU A 148 -14.02 38.87 -9.32
N VAL A 149 -14.57 37.99 -10.16
CA VAL A 149 -15.45 36.90 -9.71
C VAL A 149 -14.60 35.71 -9.28
N LEU A 150 -14.54 35.47 -7.97
CA LEU A 150 -14.05 34.22 -7.42
C LEU A 150 -15.10 33.14 -7.69
N SER A 151 -14.66 31.93 -8.07
CA SER A 151 -15.58 30.83 -8.34
C SER A 151 -15.12 29.55 -7.66
N ARG A 152 -16.09 28.75 -7.22
CA ARG A 152 -15.91 27.40 -6.64
C ARG A 152 -14.88 27.32 -5.49
N PRO A 153 -14.93 28.19 -4.47
CA PRO A 153 -14.07 28.02 -3.31
C PRO A 153 -14.45 26.73 -2.58
N GLN A 154 -13.44 25.92 -2.28
CA GLN A 154 -13.63 24.63 -1.62
C GLN A 154 -12.50 24.39 -0.62
N VAL A 155 -12.85 23.80 0.52
CA VAL A 155 -11.89 23.30 1.51
C VAL A 155 -11.93 21.78 1.48
N THR A 156 -10.76 21.14 1.56
CA THR A 156 -10.60 19.70 1.41
C THR A 156 -9.80 19.17 2.58
N ALA A 157 -10.41 18.39 3.47
CA ALA A 157 -9.68 17.65 4.50
C ALA A 157 -9.18 16.31 3.93
N LEU A 158 -7.97 15.90 4.29
CA LEU A 158 -7.34 14.66 3.83
C LEU A 158 -7.22 13.65 4.99
N ASP A 159 -7.19 12.36 4.66
CA ASP A 159 -6.68 11.36 5.61
C ASP A 159 -5.15 11.45 5.76
N PRO A 160 -4.56 10.81 6.79
CA PRO A 160 -3.11 10.87 7.05
C PRO A 160 -2.22 10.37 5.90
N LEU A 161 -2.71 9.49 5.02
CA LEU A 161 -1.95 8.97 3.86
C LEU A 161 -2.34 9.64 2.54
N GLY A 162 -3.37 10.47 2.53
CA GLY A 162 -3.86 11.21 1.36
C GLY A 162 -4.52 10.33 0.30
N PHE A 163 -5.06 9.18 0.69
CA PHE A 163 -5.84 8.28 -0.17
C PHE A 163 -7.26 8.77 -0.42
N TRP A 164 -7.82 9.50 0.53
CA TRP A 164 -9.18 10.00 0.58
C TRP A 164 -9.20 11.49 0.88
N GLU A 165 -10.20 12.16 0.32
CA GLU A 165 -10.42 13.58 0.57
C GLU A 165 -11.89 13.87 0.84
N ALA A 166 -12.15 14.67 1.88
CA ALA A 166 -13.45 15.17 2.28
C ALA A 166 -13.57 16.65 1.88
N ARG A 167 -14.35 16.93 0.85
CA ARG A 167 -14.48 18.26 0.24
C ARG A 167 -15.72 19.00 0.73
N HIS A 168 -15.55 20.20 1.26
CA HIS A 168 -16.64 21.14 1.53
C HIS A 168 -16.63 22.28 0.51
N ALA A 169 -17.81 22.68 0.06
CA ALA A 169 -17.97 23.94 -0.65
C ALA A 169 -17.94 25.08 0.37
N LEU A 170 -17.17 26.12 0.07
CA LEU A 170 -17.15 27.34 0.85
C LEU A 170 -18.15 28.34 0.27
N PRO A 171 -18.77 29.20 1.10
CA PRO A 171 -19.50 30.34 0.58
C PRO A 171 -18.58 31.21 -0.27
N LEU A 172 -19.11 31.73 -1.37
CA LEU A 172 -18.39 32.67 -2.22
C LEU A 172 -18.18 33.97 -1.44
N PRO A 173 -16.95 34.50 -1.33
CA PRO A 173 -16.77 35.89 -0.96
C PRO A 173 -17.51 36.75 -1.99
N GLY A 174 -18.08 37.88 -1.57
CA GLY A 174 -18.71 38.83 -2.49
C GLY A 174 -17.76 39.23 -3.64
N PRO A 175 -18.30 39.77 -4.75
CA PRO A 175 -17.48 40.22 -5.87
C PRO A 175 -16.39 41.18 -5.40
N LEU A 176 -15.11 40.82 -5.62
CA LEU A 176 -13.98 41.65 -5.23
C LEU A 176 -13.83 42.76 -6.27
N THR A 177 -13.91 44.01 -5.82
CA THR A 177 -13.67 45.17 -6.68
C THR A 177 -12.17 45.46 -6.68
N VAL A 178 -11.54 45.37 -7.86
CA VAL A 178 -10.13 45.70 -8.07
C VAL A 178 -10.06 47.14 -8.56
N PHE A 179 -9.47 48.00 -7.74
CA PHE A 179 -9.26 49.42 -8.03
C PHE A 179 -8.15 49.61 -9.08
N PRO A 180 -8.21 50.68 -9.89
CA PRO A 180 -7.09 51.07 -10.73
C PRO A 180 -5.82 51.30 -9.90
N ALA A 181 -4.66 50.97 -10.48
CA ALA A 181 -3.37 51.36 -9.91
C ALA A 181 -3.29 52.89 -9.90
N ALA A 182 -2.80 53.48 -8.81
CA ALA A 182 -2.52 54.91 -8.77
C ALA A 182 -1.23 55.21 -9.54
N GLU A 183 -1.23 56.31 -10.29
CA GLU A 183 -0.04 56.78 -10.97
C GLU A 183 1.04 57.18 -9.95
N VAL A 184 2.27 56.73 -10.20
CA VAL A 184 3.43 57.10 -9.40
C VAL A 184 3.80 58.55 -9.75
N ASP A 185 3.97 59.40 -8.74
CA ASP A 185 4.35 60.82 -8.88
C ASP A 185 3.40 61.66 -9.75
N ALA A 186 2.09 61.51 -9.53
CA ALA A 186 1.10 62.30 -10.24
C ALA A 186 1.18 63.82 -9.91
N PRO A 187 1.23 64.74 -10.90
CA PRO A 187 0.92 66.15 -10.73
C PRO A 187 -0.33 66.42 -9.88
N PRO A 188 -0.36 67.55 -9.15
CA PRO A 188 -1.53 67.92 -8.36
C PRO A 188 -2.77 68.14 -9.27
N PRO A 189 -3.99 67.93 -8.73
CA PRO A 189 -5.21 68.22 -9.49
C PRO A 189 -5.27 69.71 -9.84
N PRO A 190 -5.74 70.07 -11.06
CA PRO A 190 -5.88 71.46 -11.43
C PRO A 190 -6.89 72.17 -10.52
N PRO A 191 -6.63 73.43 -10.13
CA PRO A 191 -7.55 74.20 -9.33
C PRO A 191 -8.79 74.54 -10.17
N HIS A 192 -9.97 74.14 -9.69
CA HIS A 192 -11.25 74.55 -10.28
C HIS A 192 -11.98 75.49 -9.31
N PRO A 193 -12.38 76.69 -9.74
CA PRO A 193 -13.29 77.51 -8.96
C PRO A 193 -14.63 76.78 -8.84
N SER A 194 -15.12 76.58 -7.62
CA SER A 194 -16.44 75.94 -7.41
C SER A 194 -17.55 76.85 -7.97
N PRO A 195 -18.43 76.35 -8.87
CA PRO A 195 -19.59 77.12 -9.30
C PRO A 195 -20.54 77.29 -8.11
N GLY A 196 -20.68 78.54 -7.66
CA GLY A 196 -21.33 78.89 -6.38
C GLY A 196 -20.49 79.85 -5.52
N ALA A 197 -19.22 80.10 -5.86
CA ALA A 197 -18.43 81.19 -5.28
C ALA A 197 -18.76 82.53 -5.95
N GLY A 198 -20.03 82.93 -5.92
CA GLY A 198 -20.39 84.34 -5.97
C GLY A 198 -20.16 84.94 -4.58
N GLU A 199 -19.75 86.20 -4.51
CA GLU A 199 -19.49 86.97 -3.29
C GLU A 199 -20.58 86.73 -2.22
N GLY A 200 -20.28 85.90 -1.22
CA GLY A 200 -21.25 85.50 -0.21
C GLY A 200 -21.03 84.10 0.36
N SER A 201 -19.95 83.94 1.12
CA SER A 201 -19.72 82.90 2.15
C SER A 201 -20.89 81.92 2.42
N ALA A 202 -20.79 80.70 1.90
CA ALA A 202 -21.55 79.55 2.39
C ALA A 202 -20.78 78.91 3.57
N ARG A 203 -21.35 79.00 4.77
CA ARG A 203 -20.78 78.58 6.06
C ARG A 203 -21.27 77.19 6.45
N THR A 204 -20.45 76.40 7.14
CA THR A 204 -20.82 75.07 7.67
C THR A 204 -20.24 74.83 9.06
N ARG A 205 -21.05 74.21 9.94
CA ARG A 205 -20.78 73.91 11.37
C ARG A 205 -19.39 73.35 11.66
N GLY A 206 -18.67 73.96 12.60
CA GLY A 206 -17.35 73.53 13.11
C GLY A 206 -17.09 74.04 14.53
N ASP A 207 -16.12 73.51 15.29
CA ASP A 207 -16.12 73.60 16.76
C ASP A 207 -15.42 74.83 17.40
N GLU A 208 -15.12 75.91 16.65
CA GLU A 208 -14.11 76.88 17.12
C GLU A 208 -14.55 78.36 17.31
N ASP A 209 -15.50 78.93 16.55
CA ASP A 209 -15.99 80.31 16.79
C ASP A 209 -17.46 80.40 17.20
N PHE A 210 -17.78 80.84 18.43
CA PHE A 210 -19.14 80.87 18.99
C PHE A 210 -20.10 81.83 18.23
N VAL A 211 -21.14 81.26 17.62
CA VAL A 211 -22.15 82.00 16.83
C VAL A 211 -23.51 82.08 17.54
N GLY A 212 -23.90 81.08 18.36
CA GLY A 212 -25.22 81.09 18.99
C GLY A 212 -25.52 79.92 19.92
N LEU A 213 -26.75 79.87 20.44
CA LEU A 213 -27.27 78.79 21.28
C LEU A 213 -28.53 78.20 20.63
N ARG A 214 -28.58 76.88 20.50
CA ARG A 214 -29.76 76.16 20.01
C ARG A 214 -30.22 75.08 20.98
N PRO A 215 -31.49 74.61 20.91
CA PRO A 215 -31.94 73.44 21.65
C PRO A 215 -31.07 72.21 21.39
N SER A 216 -30.75 71.48 22.46
CA SER A 216 -29.91 70.29 22.41
C SER A 216 -30.65 69.12 21.77
N LEU A 217 -30.01 68.46 20.80
CA LEU A 217 -30.53 67.28 20.12
C LEU A 217 -29.86 65.99 20.65
N PRO A 218 -30.55 64.84 20.62
CA PRO A 218 -29.95 63.56 20.98
C PRO A 218 -28.73 63.24 20.08
N GLY A 219 -27.53 63.20 20.66
CA GLY A 219 -26.26 62.99 19.95
C GLY A 219 -25.30 64.18 20.01
N ASP A 220 -25.75 65.35 20.46
CA ASP A 220 -24.88 66.51 20.70
C ASP A 220 -23.86 66.20 21.82
N SER A 221 -22.61 66.65 21.64
CA SER A 221 -21.54 66.42 22.61
C SER A 221 -21.84 67.14 23.93
N PRO A 222 -21.76 66.47 25.10
CA PRO A 222 -21.97 67.11 26.41
C PRO A 222 -21.03 68.28 26.71
N ARG A 223 -19.90 68.37 25.99
CA ARG A 223 -18.92 69.46 26.09
C ARG A 223 -19.39 70.77 25.45
N GLN A 224 -20.27 70.67 24.45
CA GLN A 224 -20.83 71.83 23.73
C GLN A 224 -22.08 72.38 24.43
N VAL A 225 -22.67 71.65 25.38
CA VAL A 225 -23.82 72.14 26.16
C VAL A 225 -23.42 73.35 27.01
N SER A 226 -24.23 74.41 26.93
CA SER A 226 -24.14 75.61 27.74
C SER A 226 -24.89 75.40 29.06
N TRP A 227 -24.25 74.71 30.00
CA TRP A 227 -24.81 74.38 31.31
C TRP A 227 -25.32 75.61 32.09
N ARG A 228 -24.67 76.76 31.89
CA ARG A 228 -25.06 78.03 32.50
C ARG A 228 -26.42 78.56 32.04
N HIS A 229 -26.79 78.35 30.78
CA HIS A 229 -28.11 78.75 30.24
C HIS A 229 -29.16 77.66 30.47
N ALA A 230 -28.77 76.39 30.42
CA ALA A 230 -29.65 75.27 30.74
C ALA A 230 -30.17 75.31 32.19
N ALA A 231 -29.33 75.72 33.14
CA ALA A 231 -29.71 75.87 34.55
C ALA A 231 -30.71 77.01 34.82
N ARG A 232 -30.82 78.00 33.92
CA ARG A 232 -31.73 79.16 34.09
C ARG A 232 -33.07 78.99 33.37
N LEU A 233 -33.07 78.30 32.23
CA LEU A 233 -34.25 78.16 31.36
C LEU A 233 -34.89 76.77 31.45
N GLY A 234 -34.29 75.82 32.18
CA GLY A 234 -34.80 74.46 32.37
C GLY A 234 -34.64 73.54 31.15
N THR A 235 -34.09 74.04 30.04
CA THR A 235 -33.92 73.30 28.78
C THR A 235 -32.45 73.25 28.36
N LEU A 236 -31.96 72.07 27.94
CA LEU A 236 -30.58 71.91 27.48
C LEU A 236 -30.34 72.68 26.17
N LEU A 237 -29.32 73.55 26.17
CA LEU A 237 -28.92 74.36 25.01
C LEU A 237 -27.47 74.05 24.63
N THR A 238 -27.21 73.78 23.35
CA THR A 238 -25.88 73.48 22.80
C THR A 238 -25.29 74.74 22.14
N ARG A 239 -24.01 75.05 22.43
CA ARG A 239 -23.23 76.12 21.79
C ARG A 239 -22.98 75.78 20.33
N GLU A 240 -23.26 76.75 19.46
CA GLU A 240 -23.06 76.66 18.02
C GLU A 240 -21.79 77.44 17.66
N THR A 241 -20.89 76.82 16.90
CA THR A 241 -19.59 77.38 16.51
C THR A 241 -19.34 77.23 15.00
N ASP A 242 -18.45 78.04 14.40
CA ASP A 242 -18.03 77.99 12.97
C ASP A 242 -16.49 77.86 12.79
N ALA A 243 -16.04 77.34 11.64
CA ALA A 243 -14.63 77.25 11.21
C ALA A 243 -14.49 77.52 9.69
N PRO A 244 -13.31 77.97 9.16
CA PRO A 244 -13.17 78.36 7.76
C PRO A 244 -13.32 77.19 6.78
N ALA A 245 -13.95 77.47 5.63
CA ALA A 245 -14.32 76.49 4.61
C ALA A 245 -13.10 75.74 4.04
N GLY A 246 -13.08 74.40 4.22
CA GLY A 246 -12.09 73.53 3.60
C GLY A 246 -12.16 73.58 2.08
N THR A 247 -11.00 73.68 1.43
CA THR A 247 -10.85 73.68 -0.02
C THR A 247 -11.50 72.43 -0.64
N LEU A 248 -12.59 72.59 -1.39
CA LEU A 248 -13.24 71.49 -2.11
C LEU A 248 -12.50 71.19 -3.41
N TRP A 249 -11.96 69.98 -3.58
CA TRP A 249 -11.34 69.55 -4.83
C TRP A 249 -12.39 69.02 -5.82
N SER A 250 -12.36 69.50 -7.06
CA SER A 250 -13.17 68.94 -8.15
C SER A 250 -12.30 68.07 -9.04
N LEU A 251 -12.41 66.74 -8.91
CA LEU A 251 -11.67 65.78 -9.73
C LEU A 251 -12.49 65.46 -10.98
N ASN A 252 -12.22 66.12 -12.11
CA ASN A 252 -12.99 65.92 -13.33
C ASN A 252 -12.26 65.02 -14.34
N TRP A 253 -13.01 64.14 -15.00
CA TRP A 253 -12.49 63.35 -16.12
C TRP A 253 -11.89 64.22 -17.23
N ALA A 254 -12.47 65.40 -17.49
CA ALA A 254 -12.00 66.35 -18.49
C ALA A 254 -10.56 66.83 -18.23
N ASP A 255 -10.14 66.93 -16.96
CA ASP A 255 -8.80 67.40 -16.58
C ASP A 255 -7.69 66.43 -16.96
N THR A 256 -8.06 65.18 -17.21
CA THR A 256 -7.14 64.14 -17.65
C THR A 256 -7.08 64.01 -19.18
N ALA A 257 -7.71 64.92 -19.94
CA ALA A 257 -7.79 64.84 -21.41
C ALA A 257 -6.43 64.84 -22.13
N ARG A 258 -5.36 65.31 -21.47
CA ARG A 258 -3.99 65.23 -22.01
C ARG A 258 -3.45 63.79 -22.13
N LEU A 259 -4.07 62.83 -21.44
CA LEU A 259 -3.73 61.41 -21.53
C LEU A 259 -4.67 60.74 -22.54
N THR A 260 -4.12 60.12 -23.58
CA THR A 260 -4.91 59.46 -24.64
C THR A 260 -5.43 58.08 -24.23
N ASP A 261 -4.72 57.40 -23.33
CA ASP A 261 -5.12 56.08 -22.79
C ASP A 261 -6.12 56.23 -21.63
N PRO A 262 -7.35 55.67 -21.74
CA PRO A 262 -8.32 55.65 -20.64
C PRO A 262 -7.78 55.06 -19.33
N GLU A 263 -6.85 54.10 -19.38
CA GLU A 263 -6.21 53.53 -18.19
C GLU A 263 -5.34 54.54 -17.45
N ALA A 264 -4.52 55.29 -18.18
CA ALA A 264 -3.67 56.32 -17.61
C ALA A 264 -4.52 57.44 -16.97
N ARG A 265 -5.65 57.80 -17.58
CA ARG A 265 -6.62 58.76 -17.02
C ARG A 265 -7.20 58.29 -15.69
N LEU A 266 -7.61 57.03 -15.62
CA LEU A 266 -8.14 56.43 -14.39
C LEU A 266 -7.06 56.27 -13.31
N SER A 267 -5.82 55.97 -13.70
CA SER A 267 -4.65 55.90 -12.83
C SER A 267 -4.31 57.26 -12.20
N ARG A 268 -4.38 58.34 -12.99
CA ARG A 268 -4.27 59.73 -12.53
C ARG A 268 -5.35 60.10 -11.52
N LEU A 269 -6.62 59.85 -11.84
CA LEU A 269 -7.74 60.14 -10.95
C LEU A 269 -7.65 59.32 -9.65
N ALA A 270 -7.22 58.06 -9.74
CA ALA A 270 -6.98 57.23 -8.56
C ALA A 270 -5.87 57.79 -7.67
N ALA A 271 -4.78 58.31 -8.25
CA ALA A 271 -3.72 58.99 -7.49
C ALA A 271 -4.26 60.22 -6.75
N TRP A 272 -5.07 61.07 -7.41
CA TRP A 272 -5.69 62.23 -6.77
C TRP A 272 -6.65 61.85 -5.64
N VAL A 273 -7.48 60.82 -5.84
CA VAL A 273 -8.36 60.29 -4.78
C VAL A 273 -7.54 59.76 -3.60
N GLN A 274 -6.41 59.08 -3.85
CA GLN A 274 -5.53 58.59 -2.77
C GLN A 274 -4.81 59.74 -2.04
N VAL A 275 -4.48 60.84 -2.72
CA VAL A 275 -3.98 62.06 -2.06
C VAL A 275 -5.07 62.67 -1.18
N ALA A 276 -6.28 62.89 -1.72
CA ALA A 276 -7.41 63.43 -0.95
C ALA A 276 -7.79 62.54 0.25
N ARG A 277 -7.72 61.21 0.09
CA ARG A 277 -7.90 60.23 1.17
C ARG A 277 -6.88 60.42 2.29
N ARG A 278 -5.61 60.64 1.96
CA ARG A 278 -4.52 60.82 2.93
C ARG A 278 -4.57 62.19 3.62
N THR A 279 -4.98 63.23 2.90
CA THR A 279 -5.03 64.61 3.41
C THR A 279 -6.36 64.99 4.05
N GLY A 280 -7.40 64.16 3.92
CA GLY A 280 -8.74 64.40 4.48
C GLY A 280 -9.54 65.48 3.75
N VAL A 281 -9.07 65.94 2.58
CA VAL A 281 -9.68 67.03 1.82
C VAL A 281 -11.01 66.59 1.19
N ALA A 282 -12.02 67.46 1.25
CA ALA A 282 -13.30 67.22 0.59
C ALA A 282 -13.13 67.20 -0.92
N PHE A 283 -13.72 66.21 -1.59
CA PHE A 283 -13.65 66.16 -3.05
C PHE A 283 -14.94 65.67 -3.69
N ARG A 284 -15.17 66.14 -4.92
CA ARG A 284 -16.19 65.67 -5.86
C ARG A 284 -15.49 64.92 -7.00
N LEU A 285 -16.09 63.84 -7.50
CA LEU A 285 -15.57 63.10 -8.66
C LEU A 285 -16.59 63.12 -9.80
N THR A 286 -16.19 63.65 -10.96
CA THR A 286 -17.03 63.72 -12.16
C THR A 286 -16.46 62.80 -13.25
N LEU A 287 -17.17 61.72 -13.56
CA LEU A 287 -16.85 60.77 -14.62
C LEU A 287 -17.88 60.85 -15.77
N PRO A 288 -17.57 60.33 -16.96
CA PRO A 288 -18.55 60.26 -18.05
C PRO A 288 -19.80 59.48 -17.61
N GLY A 289 -20.93 60.17 -17.51
CA GLY A 289 -22.24 59.60 -17.16
C GLY A 289 -22.51 59.40 -15.65
N VAL A 290 -21.55 59.70 -14.76
CA VAL A 290 -21.73 59.53 -13.30
C VAL A 290 -20.96 60.62 -12.54
N THR A 291 -21.63 61.29 -11.60
CA THR A 291 -21.01 62.26 -10.69
C THR A 291 -21.20 61.81 -9.25
N LEU A 292 -20.10 61.68 -8.51
CA LEU A 292 -20.12 61.46 -7.07
C LEU A 292 -20.11 62.84 -6.38
N PRO A 293 -21.10 63.17 -5.52
CA PRO A 293 -21.19 64.47 -4.85
C PRO A 293 -19.99 64.75 -3.95
N ALA A 294 -19.88 65.99 -3.45
CA ALA A 294 -18.82 66.36 -2.52
C ALA A 294 -18.93 65.56 -1.22
N GLY A 295 -17.81 65.04 -0.74
CA GLY A 295 -17.73 64.29 0.51
C GLY A 295 -16.29 64.14 0.98
N THR A 296 -16.11 63.60 2.18
CA THR A 296 -14.81 63.39 2.83
C THR A 296 -14.73 62.00 3.45
N GLY A 297 -13.51 61.58 3.78
CA GLY A 297 -13.27 60.36 4.56
C GLY A 297 -13.20 59.06 3.76
N GLU A 298 -12.94 57.98 4.49
CA GLU A 298 -12.58 56.67 3.97
C GLU A 298 -13.68 56.02 3.13
N ALA A 299 -14.94 56.15 3.55
CA ALA A 299 -16.08 55.62 2.81
C ALA A 299 -16.25 56.32 1.46
N HIS A 300 -16.03 57.64 1.42
CA HIS A 300 -16.12 58.45 0.20
C HIS A 300 -14.99 58.15 -0.78
N ALA A 301 -13.74 58.07 -0.29
CA ALA A 301 -12.59 57.65 -1.07
C ALA A 301 -12.79 56.27 -1.71
N ARG A 302 -13.33 55.31 -0.95
CA ARG A 302 -13.63 53.97 -1.46
C ARG A 302 -14.75 53.96 -2.50
N ALA A 303 -15.80 54.76 -2.30
CA ALA A 303 -16.86 54.92 -3.29
C ALA A 303 -16.33 55.50 -4.61
N ALA A 304 -15.45 56.50 -4.53
CA ALA A 304 -14.77 57.08 -5.68
C ALA A 304 -13.90 56.04 -6.43
N LEU A 305 -13.05 55.30 -5.72
CA LEU A 305 -12.24 54.23 -6.32
C LEU A 305 -13.08 53.09 -6.93
N ALA A 306 -14.21 52.76 -6.32
CA ALA A 306 -15.14 51.76 -6.85
C ALA A 306 -15.84 52.22 -8.14
N LEU A 307 -16.14 53.52 -8.27
CA LEU A 307 -16.64 54.10 -9.52
C LEU A 307 -15.56 54.07 -10.61
N LEU A 308 -14.32 54.47 -10.30
CA LEU A 308 -13.20 54.38 -11.23
C LEU A 308 -12.93 52.94 -11.71
N ALA A 309 -13.10 51.95 -10.83
CA ALA A 309 -12.95 50.53 -11.16
C ALA A 309 -14.01 50.00 -12.14
N ARG A 310 -15.19 50.63 -12.21
CA ARG A 310 -16.32 50.18 -13.05
C ARG A 310 -16.47 50.99 -14.35
N GLN A 311 -15.69 52.05 -14.54
CA GLN A 311 -15.76 52.91 -15.71
C GLN A 311 -15.43 52.14 -17.00
N ALA A 312 -16.30 52.24 -18.00
CA ALA A 312 -16.11 51.63 -19.32
C ALA A 312 -15.17 52.47 -20.21
N PRO A 313 -14.40 51.84 -21.13
CA PRO A 313 -14.31 50.40 -21.38
C PRO A 313 -13.54 49.66 -20.27
N LEU A 314 -14.02 48.46 -19.90
CA LEU A 314 -13.27 47.57 -19.02
C LEU A 314 -12.04 47.03 -19.77
N PRO A 315 -10.89 46.90 -19.09
CA PRO A 315 -9.67 46.46 -19.73
C PRO A 315 -9.84 45.01 -20.19
N VAL A 316 -9.67 44.78 -21.49
CA VAL A 316 -9.70 43.42 -22.04
C VAL A 316 -8.39 42.74 -21.67
N PRO A 317 -8.42 41.56 -21.04
CA PRO A 317 -7.18 40.84 -20.78
C PRO A 317 -6.45 40.59 -22.10
N PRO A 318 -5.15 40.90 -22.19
CA PRO A 318 -4.39 40.64 -23.41
C PRO A 318 -4.57 39.17 -23.79
N PRO A 319 -4.70 38.85 -25.09
CA PRO A 319 -4.75 37.45 -25.52
C PRO A 319 -3.56 36.72 -24.90
N PRO A 320 -3.75 35.48 -24.39
CA PRO A 320 -2.67 34.76 -23.74
C PRO A 320 -1.50 34.71 -24.74
N ALA A 321 -0.39 35.36 -24.40
CA ALA A 321 0.78 35.36 -25.26
C ALA A 321 1.13 33.88 -25.56
N ARG A 322 1.19 33.53 -26.85
CA ARG A 322 1.61 32.18 -27.31
C ARG A 322 3.03 31.81 -26.88
N LYS A 323 3.77 32.72 -26.23
CA LYS A 323 5.04 32.42 -25.60
C LYS A 323 4.79 31.46 -24.45
N ALA A 324 5.30 30.24 -24.63
CA ALA A 324 5.39 29.19 -23.63
C ALA A 324 5.54 29.82 -22.25
N VAL A 325 4.54 29.60 -21.39
CA VAL A 325 4.67 29.85 -19.95
C VAL A 325 5.96 29.14 -19.56
N ARG A 326 7.06 29.90 -19.38
CA ARG A 326 8.23 29.36 -18.70
C ARG A 326 7.66 28.82 -17.39
N PRO A 327 7.74 27.51 -17.13
CA PRO A 327 7.22 26.99 -15.89
C PRO A 327 7.84 27.82 -14.77
N SER A 328 7.02 28.34 -13.85
CA SER A 328 7.51 28.95 -12.62
C SER A 328 8.67 28.09 -12.11
N PRO A 329 9.81 28.68 -11.70
CA PRO A 329 10.98 27.91 -11.29
C PRO A 329 10.52 26.80 -10.36
N ALA A 330 10.75 25.55 -10.78
CA ALA A 330 10.20 24.40 -10.08
C ALA A 330 10.67 24.48 -8.63
N VAL A 331 9.73 24.67 -7.70
CA VAL A 331 10.04 24.69 -6.26
C VAL A 331 10.86 23.43 -5.96
N PRO A 332 12.10 23.55 -5.47
CA PRO A 332 12.95 22.39 -5.24
C PRO A 332 12.25 21.44 -4.27
N LEU A 333 12.30 20.14 -4.58
CA LEU A 333 11.68 19.13 -3.73
C LEU A 333 12.24 19.23 -2.31
N PRO A 334 11.40 19.18 -1.27
CA PRO A 334 11.87 19.23 0.10
C PRO A 334 12.78 18.02 0.37
N GLY A 335 14.03 18.31 0.78
CA GLY A 335 15.08 17.30 0.87
C GLY A 335 14.83 16.24 1.95
N ALA A 336 14.34 16.64 3.13
CA ALA A 336 14.09 15.71 4.24
C ALA A 336 13.00 14.64 3.91
N PRO A 337 11.81 15.00 3.41
CA PRO A 337 10.83 14.03 2.90
C PRO A 337 11.38 13.04 1.88
N LEU A 338 12.21 13.55 0.95
CA LEU A 338 12.80 12.70 -0.07
C LEU A 338 13.83 11.74 0.52
N ARG A 339 14.72 12.19 1.40
CA ARG A 339 15.67 11.31 2.11
C ARG A 339 14.95 10.20 2.90
N PHE A 340 13.86 10.53 3.59
CA PHE A 340 13.06 9.53 4.30
C PHE A 340 12.46 8.48 3.33
N THR A 341 11.97 8.93 2.17
CA THR A 341 11.45 8.03 1.13
C THR A 341 12.54 7.12 0.57
N LEU A 342 13.74 7.67 0.30
CA LEU A 342 14.89 6.90 -0.17
C LEU A 342 15.39 5.90 0.87
N PHE A 343 15.36 6.26 2.16
CA PHE A 343 15.68 5.35 3.25
C PHE A 343 14.67 4.20 3.34
N ALA A 344 13.37 4.51 3.35
CA ALA A 344 12.30 3.50 3.33
C ALA A 344 12.45 2.54 2.12
N LEU A 345 12.82 3.10 0.97
CA LEU A 345 13.07 2.33 -0.24
C LEU A 345 14.33 1.46 -0.14
N ALA A 346 15.42 1.98 0.41
CA ALA A 346 16.65 1.21 0.64
C ALA A 346 16.40 0.01 1.58
N VAL A 347 15.62 0.21 2.65
CA VAL A 347 15.18 -0.88 3.53
C VAL A 347 14.36 -1.91 2.74
N ALA A 348 13.37 -1.46 1.97
CA ALA A 348 12.55 -2.36 1.15
C ALA A 348 13.34 -3.10 0.05
N LEU A 349 14.51 -2.62 -0.36
CA LEU A 349 15.37 -3.26 -1.36
C LEU A 349 16.46 -4.16 -0.73
N ALA A 350 16.70 -4.07 0.58
CA ALA A 350 17.80 -4.75 1.25
C ALA A 350 17.80 -6.29 1.06
N PRO A 351 16.67 -7.01 1.12
CA PRO A 351 16.68 -8.45 0.86
C PRO A 351 17.03 -8.80 -0.59
N ALA A 352 16.68 -7.93 -1.54
CA ALA A 352 17.05 -8.14 -2.94
C ALA A 352 18.58 -7.97 -3.14
N ALA A 353 19.22 -7.09 -2.38
CA ALA A 353 20.66 -6.88 -2.44
C ALA A 353 21.49 -8.15 -2.15
N LEU A 354 20.96 -9.04 -1.30
CA LEU A 354 21.60 -10.32 -0.94
C LEU A 354 21.41 -11.44 -1.97
N ARG A 355 20.46 -11.28 -2.90
CA ARG A 355 20.10 -12.32 -3.87
C ARG A 355 20.56 -11.99 -5.30
N GLN A 356 20.63 -10.71 -5.60
CA GLN A 356 20.91 -10.21 -6.94
C GLN A 356 22.42 -10.17 -7.22
N PRO A 357 22.82 -10.16 -8.51
CA PRO A 357 24.22 -9.97 -8.86
C PRO A 357 24.78 -8.70 -8.21
N VAL A 358 26.00 -8.78 -7.68
CA VAL A 358 26.64 -7.69 -6.92
C VAL A 358 26.58 -6.35 -7.67
N TRP A 359 26.76 -6.37 -8.99
CA TRP A 359 26.70 -5.16 -9.83
C TRP A 359 25.32 -4.47 -9.81
N VAL A 360 24.22 -5.22 -9.73
CA VAL A 360 22.85 -4.66 -9.64
C VAL A 360 22.70 -3.93 -8.31
N THR A 361 23.15 -4.56 -7.24
CA THR A 361 23.13 -4.01 -5.88
C THR A 361 23.96 -2.73 -5.78
N LEU A 362 25.19 -2.74 -6.31
CA LEU A 362 26.08 -1.57 -6.31
C LEU A 362 25.50 -0.42 -7.13
N LEU A 363 24.94 -0.71 -8.31
CA LEU A 363 24.30 0.31 -9.15
C LEU A 363 23.08 0.91 -8.46
N ALA A 364 22.19 0.08 -7.89
CA ALA A 364 21.01 0.56 -7.17
C ALA A 364 21.39 1.41 -5.95
N ALA A 365 22.35 0.93 -5.13
CA ALA A 365 22.85 1.67 -3.97
C ALA A 365 23.51 2.99 -4.37
N GLY A 366 24.34 2.99 -5.42
CA GLY A 366 25.00 4.19 -5.96
C GLY A 366 23.98 5.22 -6.47
N VAL A 367 22.96 4.78 -7.19
CA VAL A 367 21.89 5.67 -7.70
C VAL A 367 21.06 6.28 -6.56
N LEU A 368 20.66 5.47 -5.57
CA LEU A 368 19.91 5.94 -4.40
C LEU A 368 20.76 6.91 -3.55
N GLY A 369 22.04 6.57 -3.33
CA GLY A 369 23.00 7.41 -2.61
C GLY A 369 23.25 8.73 -3.34
N TYR A 370 23.42 8.70 -4.66
CA TYR A 370 23.54 9.92 -5.48
C TYR A 370 22.29 10.80 -5.38
N ARG A 371 21.09 10.20 -5.43
CA ARG A 371 19.84 10.95 -5.26
C ARG A 371 19.72 11.57 -3.87
N ALA A 372 20.14 10.85 -2.83
CA ALA A 372 20.16 11.35 -1.46
C ALA A 372 21.17 12.50 -1.30
N ALA A 373 22.38 12.36 -1.85
CA ALA A 373 23.41 13.40 -1.84
C ALA A 373 22.93 14.70 -2.51
N ARG A 374 22.17 14.59 -3.61
CA ARG A 374 21.50 15.72 -4.30
C ARG A 374 20.51 16.51 -3.44
N THR A 375 20.08 15.98 -2.30
CA THR A 375 19.21 16.71 -1.37
C THR A 375 19.96 17.59 -0.38
N VAL A 376 21.29 17.46 -0.32
CA VAL A 376 22.18 18.18 0.59
C VAL A 376 23.21 18.99 -0.19
N ARG A 377 23.70 18.46 -1.32
CA ARG A 377 24.70 19.08 -2.20
C ARG A 377 24.09 19.41 -3.57
N PRO A 378 24.50 20.51 -4.22
CA PRO A 378 24.00 20.93 -5.54
C PRO A 378 24.66 20.12 -6.67
N LEU A 379 24.43 18.81 -6.71
CA LEU A 379 24.92 17.94 -7.79
C LEU A 379 23.96 17.96 -9.01
N PRO A 380 24.49 17.87 -10.25
CA PRO A 380 23.70 17.94 -11.47
C PRO A 380 22.62 16.84 -11.53
N ALA A 381 21.53 17.08 -12.25
CA ALA A 381 20.55 16.04 -12.52
C ALA A 381 21.07 15.12 -13.63
N PRO A 382 20.97 13.78 -13.49
CA PRO A 382 21.32 12.90 -14.59
C PRO A 382 20.29 13.10 -15.72
N PRO A 383 20.74 13.21 -16.98
CA PRO A 383 19.83 13.35 -18.11
C PRO A 383 18.97 12.10 -18.26
N THR A 384 17.67 12.28 -18.56
CA THR A 384 16.70 11.17 -18.66
C THR A 384 17.13 10.14 -19.71
N LEU A 385 17.76 10.59 -20.81
CA LEU A 385 18.32 9.71 -21.84
C LEU A 385 19.38 8.75 -21.29
N LEU A 386 20.28 9.25 -20.44
CA LEU A 386 21.32 8.43 -19.81
C LEU A 386 20.72 7.37 -18.88
N LEU A 387 19.68 7.72 -18.13
CA LEU A 387 18.95 6.76 -17.30
C LEU A 387 18.25 5.69 -18.16
N GLY A 388 17.69 6.09 -19.31
CA GLY A 388 17.09 5.16 -20.27
C GLY A 388 18.10 4.20 -20.91
N LEU A 389 19.28 4.71 -21.30
CA LEU A 389 20.39 3.88 -21.80
C LEU A 389 20.89 2.91 -20.71
N ALA A 390 21.06 3.39 -19.48
CA ALA A 390 21.45 2.54 -18.35
C ALA A 390 20.41 1.44 -18.09
N ALA A 391 19.11 1.74 -18.20
CA ALA A 391 18.05 0.73 -18.09
C ALA A 391 18.15 -0.32 -19.20
N GLY A 392 18.38 0.10 -20.45
CA GLY A 392 18.53 -0.80 -21.60
C GLY A 392 19.75 -1.71 -21.49
N VAL A 393 20.91 -1.16 -21.14
CA VAL A 393 22.15 -1.93 -20.94
C VAL A 393 21.98 -2.94 -19.81
N ALA A 394 21.43 -2.51 -18.69
CA ALA A 394 21.24 -3.42 -17.56
C ALA A 394 20.18 -4.51 -17.85
N ALA A 395 19.13 -4.21 -18.61
CA ALA A 395 18.20 -5.22 -19.10
C ALA A 395 18.90 -6.24 -20.02
N ALA A 396 19.76 -5.79 -20.94
CA ALA A 396 20.55 -6.69 -21.79
C ALA A 396 21.50 -7.58 -20.95
N LEU A 397 22.20 -7.01 -19.97
CA LEU A 397 23.08 -7.77 -19.06
C LEU A 397 22.32 -8.78 -18.20
N LEU A 398 21.13 -8.42 -17.71
CA LEU A 398 20.26 -9.34 -16.98
C LEU A 398 19.77 -10.47 -17.88
N SER A 399 19.35 -10.16 -19.11
CA SER A 399 18.93 -11.16 -20.09
C SER A 399 20.08 -12.11 -20.45
N ALA A 400 21.30 -11.59 -20.61
CA ALA A 400 22.48 -12.40 -20.88
C ALA A 400 22.83 -13.34 -19.71
N ARG A 401 22.60 -12.92 -18.46
CA ARG A 401 22.89 -13.73 -17.27
C ARG A 401 21.82 -14.77 -16.96
N TYR A 402 20.55 -14.41 -17.10
CA TYR A 402 19.42 -15.26 -16.72
C TYR A 402 18.78 -16.00 -17.91
N GLY A 403 19.25 -15.77 -19.14
CA GLY A 403 18.67 -16.31 -20.37
C GLY A 403 17.35 -15.66 -20.79
N THR A 404 16.62 -15.04 -19.85
CA THR A 404 15.35 -14.35 -20.08
C THR A 404 15.15 -13.22 -19.06
N LEU A 405 14.34 -12.22 -19.41
CA LEU A 405 13.84 -11.22 -18.47
C LEU A 405 12.54 -11.65 -17.77
N LEU A 406 11.88 -12.67 -18.32
CA LEU A 406 10.64 -13.25 -17.81
C LEU A 406 10.98 -14.40 -16.85
N GLY A 407 11.14 -14.07 -15.58
CA GLY A 407 11.42 -15.03 -14.52
C GLY A 407 11.44 -14.37 -13.15
N ARG A 408 11.33 -15.17 -12.08
CA ARG A 408 11.32 -14.65 -10.69
C ARG A 408 12.60 -13.86 -10.37
N GLU A 409 13.76 -14.40 -10.70
CA GLU A 409 15.06 -13.77 -10.39
C GLU A 409 15.31 -12.54 -11.28
N ALA A 410 15.27 -12.72 -12.61
CA ALA A 410 15.50 -11.65 -13.57
C ALA A 410 14.47 -10.50 -13.45
N GLY A 411 13.19 -10.83 -13.27
CA GLY A 411 12.12 -9.83 -13.15
C GLY A 411 12.24 -8.98 -11.89
N THR A 412 12.62 -9.58 -10.76
CA THR A 412 12.84 -8.81 -9.52
C THR A 412 14.13 -8.00 -9.58
N ALA A 413 15.16 -8.48 -10.27
CA ALA A 413 16.39 -7.73 -10.54
C ALA A 413 16.11 -6.45 -11.33
N LEU A 414 15.36 -6.60 -12.43
CA LEU A 414 14.96 -5.52 -13.30
C LEU A 414 14.09 -4.51 -12.55
N LEU A 415 13.15 -5.00 -11.73
CA LEU A 415 12.29 -4.14 -10.91
C LEU A 415 13.10 -3.29 -9.92
N VAL A 416 14.06 -3.88 -9.20
CA VAL A 416 14.97 -3.16 -8.28
C VAL A 416 15.68 -2.03 -9.01
N LEU A 417 16.21 -2.32 -10.20
CA LEU A 417 16.91 -1.34 -11.00
C LEU A 417 16.00 -0.22 -11.49
N LEU A 418 14.84 -0.55 -12.06
CA LEU A 418 13.87 0.43 -12.55
C LEU A 418 13.42 1.37 -11.42
N VAL A 419 13.26 0.84 -10.21
CA VAL A 419 12.92 1.62 -9.02
C VAL A 419 14.06 2.54 -8.60
N ALA A 420 15.32 2.08 -8.63
CA ALA A 420 16.48 2.92 -8.36
C ALA A 420 16.63 4.04 -9.42
N LEU A 421 16.51 3.72 -10.70
CA LEU A 421 16.55 4.69 -11.79
C LEU A 421 15.41 5.70 -11.69
N LYS A 422 14.19 5.25 -11.34
CA LYS A 422 13.06 6.15 -11.10
C LYS A 422 13.32 7.08 -9.91
N ALA A 423 14.06 6.63 -8.91
CA ALA A 423 14.47 7.48 -7.79
C ALA A 423 15.41 8.61 -8.26
N ALA A 424 16.34 8.32 -9.16
CA ALA A 424 17.21 9.32 -9.78
C ALA A 424 16.42 10.38 -10.58
N GLU A 425 15.39 9.93 -11.29
CA GLU A 425 14.53 10.74 -12.17
C GLU A 425 13.48 11.58 -11.41
N THR A 426 13.34 11.39 -10.09
CA THR A 426 12.26 12.00 -9.30
C THR A 426 12.38 13.51 -9.22
N ARG A 427 11.40 14.23 -9.80
CA ARG A 427 11.36 15.71 -9.87
C ARG A 427 10.16 16.34 -9.18
N THR A 428 9.08 15.58 -8.99
CA THR A 428 7.83 16.08 -8.43
C THR A 428 7.40 15.31 -7.17
N PRO A 429 6.56 15.89 -6.29
CA PRO A 429 5.99 15.16 -5.15
C PRO A 429 5.16 13.94 -5.59
N ARG A 430 4.62 13.98 -6.82
CA ARG A 430 3.94 12.84 -7.43
C ARG A 430 4.89 11.67 -7.66
N ASP A 431 6.10 11.95 -8.16
CA ASP A 431 7.12 10.92 -8.39
C ASP A 431 7.54 10.27 -7.07
N ALA A 432 7.72 11.06 -6.00
CA ALA A 432 8.10 10.53 -4.70
C ALA A 432 7.00 9.62 -4.09
N ARG A 433 5.72 9.97 -4.26
CA ARG A 433 4.61 9.08 -3.88
C ARG A 433 4.60 7.79 -4.71
N LEU A 434 4.90 7.90 -6.02
CA LEU A 434 5.02 6.73 -6.89
C LEU A 434 6.16 5.81 -6.46
N LEU A 435 7.31 6.34 -6.04
CA LEU A 435 8.40 5.55 -5.48
C LEU A 435 7.97 4.76 -4.25
N ALA A 436 7.21 5.37 -3.34
CA ALA A 436 6.70 4.66 -2.16
C ALA A 436 5.74 3.52 -2.55
N LEU A 437 4.86 3.73 -3.54
CA LEU A 437 4.00 2.67 -4.08
C LEU A 437 4.79 1.54 -4.75
N LEU A 438 5.83 1.89 -5.52
CA LEU A 438 6.73 0.90 -6.12
C LEU A 438 7.51 0.12 -5.06
N GLY A 439 7.96 0.78 -3.98
CA GLY A 439 8.59 0.12 -2.84
C GLY A 439 7.65 -0.87 -2.15
N LEU A 440 6.35 -0.54 -2.04
CA LEU A 440 5.36 -1.47 -1.50
C LEU A 440 5.23 -2.69 -2.40
N PHE A 441 5.15 -2.49 -3.72
CA PHE A 441 5.13 -3.58 -4.69
C PHE A 441 6.36 -4.48 -4.58
N VAL A 442 7.57 -3.89 -4.53
CA VAL A 442 8.84 -4.62 -4.37
C VAL A 442 8.85 -5.45 -3.09
N THR A 443 8.37 -4.89 -1.97
CA THR A 443 8.30 -5.58 -0.69
C THR A 443 7.51 -6.90 -0.80
N LEU A 444 6.43 -6.93 -1.60
CA LEU A 444 5.65 -8.15 -1.81
C LEU A 444 6.37 -9.17 -2.69
N THR A 445 7.25 -8.75 -3.60
CA THR A 445 8.04 -9.68 -4.42
C THR A 445 9.00 -10.54 -3.59
N HIS A 446 9.33 -10.12 -2.36
CA HIS A 446 10.17 -10.91 -1.45
C HIS A 446 9.54 -12.26 -1.09
N PHE A 447 8.21 -12.33 -1.03
CA PHE A 447 7.50 -13.57 -0.71
C PHE A 447 7.63 -14.63 -1.80
N LEU A 448 8.05 -14.25 -3.02
CA LEU A 448 8.38 -15.20 -4.08
C LEU A 448 9.61 -16.07 -3.75
N PHE A 449 10.49 -15.59 -2.86
CA PHE A 449 11.75 -16.26 -2.49
C PHE A 449 11.71 -16.92 -1.11
N GLY A 450 10.90 -16.39 -0.19
CA GLY A 450 10.78 -16.96 1.15
C GLY A 450 9.64 -16.34 1.93
N GLN A 451 9.00 -17.15 2.78
CA GLN A 451 7.87 -16.75 3.61
C GLN A 451 8.12 -17.01 5.10
N GLY A 452 9.39 -17.03 5.50
CA GLY A 452 9.79 -17.19 6.91
C GLY A 452 9.43 -15.97 7.77
N PRO A 453 9.47 -16.10 9.10
CA PRO A 453 9.07 -15.06 10.04
C PRO A 453 9.94 -13.79 9.94
N LEU A 454 11.25 -13.92 9.66
CA LEU A 454 12.13 -12.77 9.44
C LEU A 454 11.76 -11.98 8.18
N VAL A 455 11.38 -12.67 7.10
CA VAL A 455 10.90 -12.02 5.88
C VAL A 455 9.58 -11.31 6.15
N ALA A 456 8.68 -11.93 6.93
CA ALA A 456 7.42 -11.33 7.34
C ALA A 456 7.63 -10.04 8.18
N ALA A 457 8.52 -10.10 9.18
CA ALA A 457 8.86 -8.96 10.04
C ALA A 457 9.48 -7.82 9.24
N HIS A 458 10.43 -8.15 8.35
CA HIS A 458 11.05 -7.18 7.46
C HIS A 458 10.04 -6.54 6.48
N ALA A 459 9.13 -7.35 5.91
CA ALA A 459 8.09 -6.86 5.02
C ALA A 459 7.12 -5.92 5.76
N LEU A 460 6.70 -6.27 6.97
CA LEU A 460 5.87 -5.41 7.81
C LEU A 460 6.57 -4.09 8.13
N PHE A 461 7.85 -4.15 8.53
CA PHE A 461 8.65 -2.95 8.79
C PHE A 461 8.79 -2.06 7.56
N SER A 462 9.06 -2.65 6.39
CA SER A 462 9.15 -1.94 5.11
C SER A 462 7.82 -1.28 4.73
N VAL A 463 6.70 -2.00 4.88
CA VAL A 463 5.34 -1.47 4.64
C VAL A 463 5.07 -0.27 5.55
N LEU A 464 5.39 -0.35 6.85
CA LEU A 464 5.19 0.76 7.79
C LEU A 464 6.04 2.00 7.42
N LEU A 465 7.30 1.81 7.02
CA LEU A 465 8.16 2.88 6.55
C LEU A 465 7.64 3.53 5.25
N LEU A 466 7.17 2.72 4.30
CA LEU A 466 6.66 3.21 3.01
C LEU A 466 5.31 3.91 3.14
N LEU A 467 4.42 3.43 4.03
CA LEU A 467 3.20 4.15 4.39
C LEU A 467 3.53 5.48 5.08
N ALA A 468 4.52 5.49 5.98
CA ALA A 468 5.00 6.73 6.60
C ALA A 468 5.56 7.69 5.55
N ALA A 469 6.25 7.18 4.52
CA ALA A 469 6.76 8.02 3.43
C ALA A 469 5.61 8.65 2.64
N LEU A 470 4.54 7.89 2.35
CA LEU A 470 3.32 8.44 1.73
C LEU A 470 2.68 9.55 2.59
N ALA A 471 2.64 9.35 3.91
CA ALA A 471 2.09 10.30 4.88
C ALA A 471 2.81 11.66 4.81
N VAL A 472 4.16 11.65 4.78
CA VAL A 472 4.98 12.86 4.66
C VAL A 472 4.71 13.63 3.35
N TRP A 473 4.34 12.94 2.27
CA TRP A 473 4.02 13.58 0.99
C TRP A 473 2.58 14.08 0.88
N THR A 474 1.73 13.93 1.90
CA THR A 474 0.33 14.41 1.85
C THR A 474 0.24 15.93 1.83
N ALA A 475 1.02 16.64 2.64
CA ALA A 475 1.16 18.10 2.59
C ALA A 475 2.65 18.49 2.59
N PRO A 476 3.28 18.57 1.41
CA PRO A 476 4.69 18.98 1.30
C PRO A 476 4.88 20.37 1.92
N GLY A 477 5.78 20.48 2.89
CA GLY A 477 6.06 21.73 3.62
C GLY A 477 5.40 21.84 4.99
N VAL A 478 4.47 20.93 5.33
CA VAL A 478 3.91 20.85 6.68
C VAL A 478 4.27 19.50 7.27
N LEU A 479 5.32 19.48 8.10
CA LEU A 479 5.90 18.24 8.63
C LEU A 479 4.86 17.49 9.45
N GLU A 480 4.66 16.21 9.13
CA GLU A 480 4.03 15.29 10.04
C GLU A 480 5.06 14.88 11.09
N GLU A 481 4.84 15.24 12.34
CA GLU A 481 5.82 15.05 13.42
C GLU A 481 6.09 13.57 13.72
N ARG A 482 5.15 12.67 13.41
CA ARG A 482 5.21 11.23 13.74
C ARG A 482 4.58 10.35 12.65
N PRO A 483 5.11 10.31 11.41
CA PRO A 483 4.48 9.61 10.29
C PRO A 483 4.45 8.09 10.49
N LEU A 484 5.42 7.54 11.23
CA LEU A 484 5.45 6.13 11.62
C LEU A 484 4.32 5.76 12.57
N ARG A 485 4.02 6.62 13.55
CA ARG A 485 2.93 6.39 14.50
C ARG A 485 1.58 6.40 13.79
N ALA A 486 1.36 7.34 12.87
CA ALA A 486 0.15 7.38 12.06
C ALA A 486 -0.02 6.09 11.23
N SER A 487 1.05 5.65 10.56
CA SER A 487 1.05 4.43 9.74
C SER A 487 0.83 3.16 10.56
N ALA A 488 1.49 3.04 11.72
CA ALA A 488 1.31 1.92 12.63
C ALA A 488 -0.11 1.89 13.23
N THR A 489 -0.69 3.05 13.54
CA THR A 489 -2.07 3.14 14.02
C THR A 489 -3.06 2.67 12.95
N LEU A 490 -2.86 3.08 11.69
CA LEU A 490 -3.69 2.62 10.57
C LEU A 490 -3.54 1.12 10.31
N ALA A 491 -2.31 0.60 10.35
CA ALA A 491 -2.05 -0.83 10.18
C ALA A 491 -2.69 -1.65 11.31
N LEU A 492 -2.60 -1.18 12.57
CA LEU A 492 -3.24 -1.84 13.72
C LEU A 492 -4.77 -1.84 13.60
N GLN A 493 -5.36 -0.72 13.16
CA GLN A 493 -6.81 -0.63 12.87
C GLN A 493 -7.23 -1.53 11.70
N ALA A 494 -6.34 -1.77 10.74
CA ALA A 494 -6.56 -2.64 9.59
C ALA A 494 -6.39 -4.13 9.90
N ALA A 495 -5.62 -4.48 10.93
CA ALA A 495 -5.26 -5.87 11.24
C ALA A 495 -6.46 -6.80 11.46
N PRO A 496 -7.55 -6.42 12.16
CA PRO A 496 -8.72 -7.31 12.32
C PRO A 496 -9.39 -7.65 10.99
N LEU A 497 -9.58 -6.65 10.11
CA LEU A 497 -10.14 -6.87 8.79
C LEU A 497 -9.20 -7.72 7.92
N ALA A 498 -7.89 -7.45 8.00
CA ALA A 498 -6.89 -8.21 7.27
C ALA A 498 -6.84 -9.69 7.70
N ALA A 499 -6.91 -9.96 9.01
CA ALA A 499 -6.96 -11.31 9.56
C ALA A 499 -8.23 -12.05 9.13
N LEU A 500 -9.38 -11.37 9.17
CA LEU A 500 -10.65 -11.93 8.73
C LEU A 500 -10.62 -12.30 7.24
N LEU A 501 -10.12 -11.40 6.39
CA LEU A 501 -9.93 -11.69 4.96
C LEU A 501 -8.89 -12.80 4.74
N PHE A 502 -7.79 -12.82 5.50
CA PHE A 502 -6.77 -13.86 5.38
C PHE A 502 -7.32 -15.27 5.64
N LEU A 503 -8.19 -15.40 6.64
CA LEU A 503 -8.82 -16.66 7.02
C LEU A 503 -9.95 -17.08 6.08
N LEU A 504 -10.77 -16.13 5.60
CA LEU A 504 -12.01 -16.42 4.88
C LEU A 504 -11.93 -16.27 3.35
N PHE A 505 -10.94 -15.54 2.82
CA PHE A 505 -10.82 -15.32 1.39
C PHE A 505 -10.56 -16.65 0.68
N PRO A 506 -11.37 -17.04 -0.33
CA PRO A 506 -11.27 -18.34 -0.98
C PRO A 506 -9.93 -18.47 -1.71
N ARG A 507 -9.22 -19.57 -1.48
CA ARG A 507 -7.95 -19.88 -2.15
C ARG A 507 -8.20 -20.90 -3.27
N PRO A 508 -7.96 -20.56 -4.55
CA PRO A 508 -8.08 -21.53 -5.63
C PRO A 508 -6.99 -22.60 -5.52
N ASP A 509 -7.30 -23.82 -5.97
CA ASP A 509 -6.42 -25.00 -5.87
C ASP A 509 -5.30 -25.01 -6.94
N GLY A 510 -5.16 -23.97 -7.77
CA GLY A 510 -4.13 -23.86 -8.81
C GLY A 510 -3.87 -22.42 -9.29
N PRO A 511 -2.76 -22.18 -10.02
CA PRO A 511 -2.40 -20.88 -10.55
C PRO A 511 -3.41 -20.41 -11.61
N LEU A 512 -3.59 -19.09 -11.74
CA LEU A 512 -4.49 -18.50 -12.75
C LEU A 512 -3.93 -18.67 -14.17
N TRP A 513 -2.60 -18.65 -14.29
CA TRP A 513 -1.86 -18.94 -15.51
C TRP A 513 -0.51 -19.56 -15.16
N GLN A 514 -0.02 -20.43 -16.03
CA GLN A 514 1.33 -20.99 -15.93
C GLN A 514 2.16 -20.41 -17.06
N LEU A 515 3.21 -19.66 -16.72
CA LEU A 515 4.27 -19.34 -17.66
C LEU A 515 5.25 -20.51 -17.67
N PRO A 516 5.78 -20.96 -18.82
CA PRO A 516 6.85 -21.94 -18.89
C PRO A 516 8.13 -21.29 -18.36
N VAL A 517 8.23 -21.19 -17.04
CA VAL A 517 9.45 -20.76 -16.37
C VAL A 517 10.30 -22.01 -16.25
N GLN A 518 11.50 -21.96 -16.81
CA GLN A 518 12.52 -22.97 -16.59
C GLN A 518 12.89 -22.93 -15.10
N ASP A 519 12.27 -23.78 -14.30
CA ASP A 519 12.78 -24.04 -12.96
C ASP A 519 14.12 -24.75 -13.15
N VAL A 520 15.18 -24.03 -12.80
CA VAL A 520 16.55 -24.54 -12.74
C VAL A 520 16.52 -25.77 -11.85
N ALA A 521 16.88 -26.92 -12.41
CA ALA A 521 16.95 -28.21 -11.74
C ALA A 521 17.52 -28.04 -10.32
N ARG A 522 16.67 -28.18 -9.30
CA ARG A 522 17.12 -28.14 -7.91
C ARG A 522 17.93 -29.41 -7.65
N THR A 523 19.12 -29.21 -7.10
CA THR A 523 20.04 -30.28 -6.71
C THR A 523 19.33 -31.34 -5.86
N GLY A 524 19.37 -32.58 -6.30
CA GLY A 524 18.73 -33.74 -5.68
C GLY A 524 19.18 -35.04 -6.36
N LEU A 525 18.60 -36.18 -5.95
CA LEU A 525 18.87 -37.48 -6.56
C LEU A 525 18.58 -37.44 -8.08
N ALA A 526 19.29 -38.25 -8.87
CA ALA A 526 19.21 -38.28 -10.34
C ALA A 526 18.66 -39.63 -10.85
N ASP A 527 18.36 -39.73 -12.15
CA ASP A 527 17.89 -40.99 -12.77
C ASP A 527 19.02 -42.02 -12.96
N GLN A 528 20.26 -41.58 -12.78
CA GLN A 528 21.48 -42.37 -12.92
C GLN A 528 22.45 -42.01 -11.78
N VAL A 529 23.31 -42.95 -11.42
CA VAL A 529 24.36 -42.75 -10.42
C VAL A 529 25.67 -43.36 -10.91
N SER A 530 26.77 -42.61 -10.84
CA SER A 530 28.14 -43.12 -10.99
C SER A 530 28.91 -42.87 -9.70
N ALA A 531 29.89 -43.73 -9.42
CA ALA A 531 30.79 -43.54 -8.29
C ALA A 531 31.52 -42.19 -8.43
N GLY A 532 31.19 -41.23 -7.55
CA GLY A 532 31.75 -39.88 -7.53
C GLY A 532 30.72 -38.75 -7.65
N ASP A 533 29.49 -39.03 -8.05
CA ASP A 533 28.49 -37.99 -8.39
C ASP A 533 27.84 -37.37 -7.13
N PHE A 534 27.64 -38.14 -6.05
CA PHE A 534 26.95 -37.66 -4.83
C PHE A 534 27.85 -36.83 -3.91
N ALA A 535 29.15 -36.68 -4.21
CA ALA A 535 30.06 -35.85 -3.39
C ALA A 535 29.57 -34.39 -3.30
N HIS A 536 28.94 -33.86 -4.35
CA HIS A 536 28.34 -32.52 -4.34
C HIS A 536 27.08 -32.42 -3.46
N LEU A 537 26.27 -33.48 -3.41
CA LEU A 537 25.10 -33.53 -2.51
C LEU A 537 25.53 -33.63 -1.04
N ALA A 538 26.59 -34.41 -0.76
CA ALA A 538 27.17 -34.58 0.57
C ALA A 538 27.66 -33.26 1.21
N GLN A 539 27.97 -32.24 0.41
CA GLN A 539 28.40 -30.92 0.86
C GLN A 539 27.23 -29.92 1.05
N SER A 540 26.03 -30.28 0.60
CA SER A 540 24.86 -29.39 0.63
C SER A 540 24.07 -29.55 1.93
N ARG A 541 23.96 -28.46 2.69
CA ARG A 541 23.12 -28.37 3.90
C ARG A 541 21.66 -28.05 3.62
N ALA A 542 21.27 -27.97 2.35
CA ALA A 542 19.88 -27.73 1.96
C ALA A 542 18.97 -28.84 2.50
N VAL A 543 17.77 -28.48 2.92
CA VAL A 543 16.76 -29.46 3.35
C VAL A 543 16.28 -30.21 2.10
N ALA A 544 16.19 -31.53 2.17
CA ALA A 544 15.55 -32.36 1.15
C ALA A 544 14.06 -32.54 1.50
N PHE A 545 13.80 -32.91 2.75
CA PHE A 545 12.44 -33.03 3.29
C PHE A 545 12.44 -33.06 4.82
N ARG A 546 11.25 -32.96 5.41
CA ARG A 546 11.02 -33.12 6.85
C ARG A 546 9.96 -34.19 7.09
N ALA A 547 10.17 -35.02 8.10
CA ALA A 547 9.25 -36.09 8.48
C ALA A 547 8.69 -35.87 9.88
N ASP A 548 7.37 -35.72 9.99
CA ASP A 548 6.65 -35.65 11.25
C ASP A 548 6.02 -37.01 11.54
N PHE A 549 6.47 -37.70 12.59
CA PHE A 549 5.92 -39.00 12.99
C PHE A 549 4.75 -38.84 13.95
N ALA A 550 3.71 -39.66 13.79
CA ALA A 550 2.58 -39.69 14.73
C ALA A 550 2.88 -40.46 16.02
N GLY A 551 3.92 -41.30 16.02
CA GLY A 551 4.33 -42.15 17.15
C GLY A 551 5.82 -42.07 17.44
N ALA A 552 6.38 -43.15 18.01
CA ALA A 552 7.81 -43.22 18.33
C ALA A 552 8.68 -43.07 17.07
N LEU A 553 9.79 -42.34 17.21
CA LEU A 553 10.72 -42.13 16.12
C LEU A 553 11.52 -43.44 15.86
N PRO A 554 11.65 -43.90 14.60
CA PRO A 554 12.48 -45.07 14.29
C PRO A 554 13.92 -44.93 14.77
N ALA A 555 14.58 -46.03 15.12
CA ALA A 555 16.00 -46.01 15.48
C ALA A 555 16.86 -45.55 14.28
N PRO A 556 18.04 -44.93 14.49
CA PRO A 556 18.88 -44.45 13.38
C PRO A 556 19.13 -45.47 12.26
N ALA A 557 19.35 -46.74 12.63
CA ALA A 557 19.59 -47.84 11.70
C ALA A 557 18.36 -48.21 10.83
N ASP A 558 17.17 -47.75 11.19
CA ASP A 558 15.94 -48.00 10.42
C ASP A 558 15.53 -46.81 9.55
N ARG A 559 16.28 -45.70 9.58
CA ARG A 559 15.98 -44.45 8.87
C ARG A 559 16.54 -44.43 7.44
N TYR A 560 16.24 -45.48 6.69
CA TYR A 560 16.55 -45.57 5.27
C TYR A 560 15.38 -45.00 4.45
N TRP A 561 15.59 -43.84 3.85
CA TRP A 561 14.60 -43.14 3.04
C TRP A 561 14.81 -43.48 1.58
N ARG A 562 14.08 -44.48 1.10
CA ARG A 562 14.13 -45.00 -0.27
C ARG A 562 13.66 -43.94 -1.26
N GLY A 563 14.43 -43.76 -2.34
CA GLY A 563 14.08 -43.00 -3.53
C GLY A 563 14.22 -43.87 -4.79
N PRO A 564 15.00 -43.44 -5.81
CA PRO A 564 15.17 -44.19 -7.06
C PRO A 564 15.98 -45.47 -6.87
N VAL A 565 15.71 -46.47 -7.70
CA VAL A 565 16.43 -47.74 -7.74
C VAL A 565 17.12 -47.92 -9.08
N TYR A 566 18.41 -48.19 -9.05
CA TYR A 566 19.27 -48.32 -10.22
C TYR A 566 19.64 -49.78 -10.46
N GLU A 567 19.40 -50.25 -11.69
CA GLU A 567 19.39 -51.68 -12.01
C GLU A 567 20.23 -52.02 -13.24
N ALA A 568 20.23 -51.20 -14.30
CA ALA A 568 21.16 -51.41 -15.41
C ALA A 568 22.53 -50.85 -15.06
N TYR A 569 23.58 -51.61 -15.35
CA TYR A 569 24.96 -51.19 -15.20
C TYR A 569 25.70 -51.32 -16.55
N ASP A 570 26.30 -50.23 -17.01
CA ASP A 570 27.00 -50.16 -18.31
C ASP A 570 28.54 -50.22 -18.21
N GLY A 571 29.07 -50.40 -16.99
CA GLY A 571 30.53 -50.35 -16.70
C GLY A 571 30.96 -49.03 -16.07
N VAL A 572 30.14 -47.98 -16.18
CA VAL A 572 30.42 -46.65 -15.63
C VAL A 572 29.31 -46.19 -14.69
N ARG A 573 28.06 -46.32 -15.11
CA ARG A 573 26.86 -45.77 -14.49
C ARG A 573 25.84 -46.86 -14.19
N TRP A 574 25.14 -46.66 -13.08
CA TRP A 574 23.94 -47.39 -12.73
C TRP A 574 22.72 -46.56 -13.10
N THR A 575 21.78 -47.13 -13.84
CA THR A 575 20.64 -46.40 -14.41
C THR A 575 19.31 -47.06 -14.05
N GLN A 576 18.28 -46.23 -13.90
CA GLN A 576 16.92 -46.70 -13.67
C GLN A 576 16.26 -47.13 -15.00
N VAL A 577 15.66 -48.32 -15.03
CA VAL A 577 15.25 -48.95 -16.31
C VAL A 577 13.75 -49.07 -16.48
N ARG A 578 12.98 -49.39 -15.42
CA ARG A 578 11.54 -49.68 -15.55
C ARG A 578 10.72 -49.08 -14.42
N VAL A 579 9.74 -48.25 -14.80
CA VAL A 579 8.81 -47.59 -13.86
C VAL A 579 7.46 -48.32 -13.79
N ARG A 580 7.10 -49.15 -14.78
CA ARG A 580 5.82 -49.88 -14.83
C ARG A 580 6.02 -51.38 -15.03
N GLY A 581 5.32 -52.16 -14.21
CA GLY A 581 5.29 -53.62 -14.17
C GLY A 581 4.36 -54.09 -13.05
N PRO A 582 4.02 -55.39 -12.96
CA PRO A 582 3.20 -55.91 -11.86
C PRO A 582 3.86 -55.57 -10.52
N ALA A 583 3.04 -55.12 -9.56
CA ALA A 583 3.53 -54.77 -8.23
C ALA A 583 4.15 -56.02 -7.59
N PRO A 584 5.38 -55.93 -7.07
CA PRO A 584 6.10 -57.08 -6.56
C PRO A 584 5.49 -57.56 -5.23
N SER A 585 5.72 -58.82 -4.86
CA SER A 585 5.13 -59.39 -3.63
C SER A 585 5.66 -58.67 -2.38
N VAL A 586 4.78 -58.08 -1.56
CA VAL A 586 5.13 -57.45 -0.28
C VAL A 586 4.46 -58.23 0.83
N GLU A 587 5.26 -58.90 1.67
CA GLU A 587 4.76 -59.56 2.88
C GLU A 587 5.11 -58.71 4.10
N VAL A 588 4.10 -58.00 4.60
CA VAL A 588 4.26 -57.04 5.68
C VAL A 588 4.37 -57.73 7.04
N SER A 589 5.23 -57.21 7.91
CA SER A 589 5.46 -57.67 9.28
C SER A 589 5.58 -56.49 10.26
N GLY A 590 5.27 -56.70 11.53
CA GLY A 590 5.49 -55.70 12.58
C GLY A 590 4.58 -54.45 12.55
N PRO A 591 4.84 -53.47 13.42
CA PRO A 591 4.02 -52.28 13.58
C PRO A 591 4.20 -51.27 12.43
N ALA A 592 3.21 -50.39 12.27
CA ALA A 592 3.25 -49.35 11.24
C ALA A 592 3.81 -48.03 11.74
N ALA A 593 4.70 -47.44 10.94
CA ALA A 593 5.18 -46.08 11.09
C ALA A 593 4.33 -45.16 10.21
N THR A 594 3.46 -44.38 10.84
CA THR A 594 2.67 -43.33 10.18
C THR A 594 3.39 -42.00 10.34
N TYR A 595 3.67 -41.35 9.21
CA TYR A 595 4.38 -40.08 9.19
C TYR A 595 3.92 -39.19 8.04
N THR A 596 4.12 -37.89 8.22
CA THR A 596 3.83 -36.88 7.20
C THR A 596 5.13 -36.27 6.73
N LEU A 597 5.38 -36.34 5.42
CA LEU A 597 6.54 -35.72 4.78
C LEU A 597 6.19 -34.33 4.27
N THR A 598 7.01 -33.35 4.60
CA THR A 598 7.05 -32.06 3.92
C THR A 598 8.22 -32.07 2.94
N LEU A 599 7.94 -32.37 1.68
CA LEU A 599 8.91 -32.53 0.60
C LEU A 599 9.23 -31.16 -0.02
N GLU A 600 10.52 -30.85 -0.21
CA GLU A 600 10.92 -29.67 -0.99
C GLU A 600 10.66 -29.88 -2.50
N PRO A 601 10.47 -28.80 -3.29
CA PRO A 601 10.23 -28.91 -4.72
C PRO A 601 11.27 -29.76 -5.45
N SER A 602 10.80 -30.74 -6.23
CA SER A 602 11.64 -31.55 -7.10
C SER A 602 10.89 -31.86 -8.40
N ASP A 603 11.57 -31.72 -9.55
CA ASP A 603 11.01 -32.08 -10.86
C ASP A 603 11.09 -33.59 -11.14
N ARG A 604 11.38 -34.38 -10.11
CA ARG A 604 11.55 -35.82 -10.21
C ARG A 604 10.26 -36.55 -9.84
N PRO A 605 9.97 -37.67 -10.51
CA PRO A 605 8.71 -38.37 -10.31
C PRO A 605 8.73 -39.28 -9.08
N TRP A 606 9.88 -39.61 -8.48
CA TRP A 606 9.93 -40.44 -7.28
C TRP A 606 9.64 -39.66 -6.01
N LEU A 607 8.94 -40.31 -5.09
CA LEU A 607 8.73 -39.85 -3.74
C LEU A 607 9.72 -40.55 -2.80
N LEU A 608 10.11 -39.85 -1.75
CA LEU A 608 10.97 -40.39 -0.71
C LEU A 608 10.09 -41.06 0.34
N ALA A 609 10.38 -42.32 0.66
CA ALA A 609 9.60 -43.08 1.63
C ALA A 609 10.50 -43.86 2.60
N LEU A 610 10.07 -44.00 3.84
CA LEU A 610 10.77 -44.81 4.82
C LEU A 610 10.67 -46.30 4.43
N ASP A 611 11.81 -46.89 4.10
CA ASP A 611 12.03 -48.29 3.73
C ASP A 611 10.96 -48.90 2.79
N THR A 612 9.92 -49.52 3.36
CA THR A 612 8.79 -50.08 2.61
C THR A 612 7.49 -49.31 2.89
N PRO A 613 7.03 -48.43 1.97
CA PRO A 613 5.73 -47.79 2.09
C PRO A 613 4.62 -48.78 1.77
N THR A 614 3.63 -48.84 2.65
CA THR A 614 2.40 -49.67 2.53
C THR A 614 1.17 -48.85 2.16
N ALA A 615 1.14 -47.57 2.53
CA ALA A 615 0.14 -46.61 2.06
C ALA A 615 0.84 -45.40 1.45
N LEU A 616 0.44 -45.05 0.22
CA LEU A 616 0.98 -43.96 -0.57
C LEU A 616 -0.02 -42.80 -0.66
N PRO A 617 0.46 -41.56 -0.89
CA PRO A 617 -0.43 -40.44 -1.13
C PRO A 617 -1.27 -40.63 -2.41
N PRO A 618 -2.45 -39.97 -2.51
CA PRO A 618 -3.30 -40.06 -3.69
C PRO A 618 -2.55 -39.74 -4.99
N GLY A 619 -2.73 -40.57 -6.02
CA GLY A 619 -2.06 -40.41 -7.32
C GLY A 619 -0.63 -40.96 -7.40
N ALA A 620 -0.08 -41.48 -6.30
CA ALA A 620 1.19 -42.19 -6.30
C ALA A 620 1.02 -43.72 -6.37
N PHE A 621 2.01 -44.42 -6.92
CA PHE A 621 2.04 -45.87 -7.03
C PHE A 621 3.44 -46.43 -6.80
N LEU A 622 3.54 -47.73 -6.50
CA LEU A 622 4.82 -48.45 -6.38
C LEU A 622 5.23 -49.06 -7.72
N THR A 623 6.52 -48.96 -8.06
CA THR A 623 7.07 -49.65 -9.24
C THR A 623 7.47 -51.10 -8.93
N SER A 624 7.87 -51.84 -9.96
CA SER A 624 8.46 -53.18 -9.83
C SER A 624 9.73 -53.23 -8.97
N ALA A 625 10.41 -52.10 -8.80
CA ALA A 625 11.58 -51.96 -7.95
C ALA A 625 11.22 -51.42 -6.55
N PHE A 626 9.94 -51.45 -6.15
CA PHE A 626 9.46 -50.96 -4.84
C PHE A 626 9.74 -49.46 -4.58
N GLN A 627 9.92 -48.64 -5.62
CA GLN A 627 10.06 -47.19 -5.45
C GLN A 627 8.69 -46.52 -5.56
N ALA A 628 8.42 -45.50 -4.73
CA ALA A 628 7.20 -44.72 -4.79
C ALA A 628 7.30 -43.65 -5.87
N VAL A 629 6.32 -43.53 -6.76
CA VAL A 629 6.33 -42.60 -7.90
C VAL A 629 4.99 -41.88 -8.03
N THR A 630 5.03 -40.59 -8.39
CA THR A 630 3.88 -39.74 -8.74
C THR A 630 3.92 -39.37 -10.22
N LEU A 631 2.74 -39.26 -10.85
CA LEU A 631 2.59 -38.78 -12.24
C LEU A 631 2.69 -37.26 -12.37
N HIS A 632 2.52 -36.55 -11.26
CA HIS A 632 2.57 -35.10 -11.19
C HIS A 632 3.60 -34.70 -10.12
N PRO A 633 4.87 -34.49 -10.49
CA PRO A 633 5.89 -33.95 -9.59
C PRO A 633 5.39 -32.65 -8.97
N ALA A 634 5.75 -32.40 -7.72
CA ALA A 634 5.31 -31.22 -7.00
C ALA A 634 6.27 -30.04 -7.27
N PRO A 635 5.85 -29.00 -8.02
CA PRO A 635 6.70 -27.82 -8.31
C PRO A 635 6.86 -26.91 -7.07
N SER A 636 6.08 -27.17 -6.01
CA SER A 636 6.09 -26.42 -4.76
C SER A 636 6.18 -27.38 -3.56
N ARG A 637 6.61 -26.84 -2.42
CA ARG A 637 6.75 -27.60 -1.18
C ARG A 637 5.40 -28.19 -0.82
N THR A 638 5.33 -29.51 -0.69
CA THR A 638 4.06 -30.24 -0.52
C THR A 638 4.12 -31.17 0.68
N ARG A 639 2.97 -31.32 1.35
CA ARG A 639 2.81 -32.21 2.50
C ARG A 639 2.13 -33.51 2.08
N LEU A 640 2.78 -34.63 2.30
CA LEU A 640 2.37 -35.97 1.85
C LEU A 640 2.29 -36.92 3.04
N ALA A 641 1.17 -37.62 3.19
CA ALA A 641 1.01 -38.64 4.23
C ALA A 641 1.50 -39.99 3.72
N PHE A 642 2.24 -40.71 4.57
CA PHE A 642 2.76 -42.04 4.30
C PHE A 642 2.52 -42.97 5.47
N GLN A 643 2.43 -44.26 5.16
CA GLN A 643 2.50 -45.33 6.15
C GLN A 643 3.50 -46.37 5.68
N SER A 644 4.54 -46.64 6.48
CA SER A 644 5.55 -47.66 6.19
C SER A 644 5.52 -48.78 7.23
N ARG A 645 5.88 -50.00 6.81
CA ARG A 645 5.94 -51.18 7.68
C ARG A 645 7.15 -52.04 7.29
N PRO A 646 7.82 -52.70 8.25
CA PRO A 646 8.82 -53.72 7.92
C PRO A 646 8.19 -54.81 7.03
N ALA A 647 8.87 -55.22 5.96
CA ALA A 647 8.30 -56.20 5.03
C ALA A 647 9.38 -57.06 4.36
N ARG A 648 8.98 -58.25 3.92
CA ARG A 648 9.77 -59.06 2.98
C ARG A 648 9.32 -58.71 1.56
N LEU A 649 10.29 -58.37 0.72
CA LEU A 649 10.07 -57.82 -0.61
C LEU A 649 10.43 -58.85 -1.67
N GLY A 650 9.55 -59.14 -2.62
CA GLY A 650 9.87 -59.94 -3.80
C GLY A 650 10.19 -61.40 -3.51
N LEU A 651 9.53 -62.01 -2.52
CA LEU A 651 9.59 -63.47 -2.30
C LEU A 651 9.20 -64.26 -3.54
N ARG A 652 8.22 -63.76 -4.29
CA ARG A 652 7.78 -64.31 -5.59
C ARG A 652 8.15 -63.34 -6.70
N GLU A 653 9.44 -63.24 -6.98
CA GLU A 653 9.97 -62.39 -8.05
C GLU A 653 10.01 -63.12 -9.40
N ASN A 654 9.87 -62.38 -10.49
CA ASN A 654 9.97 -62.94 -11.85
C ASN A 654 11.40 -63.40 -12.16
N GLY A 655 11.59 -64.62 -12.65
CA GLY A 655 12.90 -65.15 -13.05
C GLY A 655 13.62 -64.29 -14.10
N VAL A 656 12.90 -63.67 -15.04
CA VAL A 656 13.47 -62.73 -16.03
C VAL A 656 14.05 -61.49 -15.34
N ARG A 657 13.38 -61.01 -14.29
CA ARG A 657 13.85 -59.86 -13.50
C ARG A 657 15.10 -60.21 -12.72
N LEU A 658 15.11 -61.37 -12.06
CA LEU A 658 16.28 -61.85 -11.34
C LEU A 658 17.48 -62.09 -12.27
N ALA A 659 17.24 -62.53 -13.51
CA ALA A 659 18.30 -62.66 -14.52
C ALA A 659 18.86 -61.29 -14.92
N PHE A 660 18.00 -60.31 -15.19
CA PHE A 660 18.39 -58.94 -15.50
C PHE A 660 19.23 -58.30 -14.38
N ASP A 661 18.82 -58.46 -13.13
CA ASP A 661 19.55 -57.94 -11.96
C ASP A 661 20.85 -58.70 -11.66
N ARG A 662 21.24 -59.68 -12.50
CA ARG A 662 22.54 -60.38 -12.47
C ARG A 662 23.45 -59.98 -13.62
N GLU A 663 22.96 -59.21 -14.60
CA GLU A 663 23.73 -58.85 -15.78
C GLU A 663 24.90 -57.90 -15.44
N LEU A 664 26.04 -58.19 -16.05
CA LEU A 664 27.25 -57.36 -16.02
C LEU A 664 27.81 -57.24 -17.45
N PRO A 665 28.41 -56.10 -17.82
CA PRO A 665 29.08 -55.95 -19.10
C PRO A 665 30.19 -56.99 -19.28
N PRO A 666 30.31 -57.63 -20.45
CA PRO A 666 31.36 -58.62 -20.69
C PRO A 666 32.73 -57.95 -20.70
N GLY A 667 33.68 -58.52 -19.95
CA GLY A 667 35.07 -58.06 -19.91
C GLY A 667 35.34 -56.80 -19.08
N ASP A 668 34.36 -56.29 -18.33
CA ASP A 668 34.55 -55.21 -17.36
C ASP A 668 35.05 -55.76 -16.00
N SER A 669 36.03 -55.08 -15.41
CA SER A 669 36.56 -55.33 -14.06
C SER A 669 36.86 -56.83 -13.78
N PRO A 670 37.79 -57.45 -14.55
CA PRO A 670 38.02 -58.89 -14.54
C PRO A 670 38.47 -59.43 -13.18
N ARG A 671 39.20 -58.66 -12.36
CA ARG A 671 39.66 -59.11 -11.04
C ARG A 671 38.51 -59.18 -10.05
N ALA A 672 37.62 -58.18 -10.06
CA ALA A 672 36.40 -58.15 -9.25
C ALA A 672 35.44 -59.25 -9.69
N HIS A 673 35.34 -59.50 -11.00
CA HIS A 673 34.54 -60.60 -11.52
C HIS A 673 35.08 -61.95 -11.05
N ALA A 674 36.40 -62.19 -11.13
CA ALA A 674 37.04 -63.40 -10.63
C ALA A 674 36.84 -63.58 -9.12
N LEU A 675 36.98 -62.50 -8.34
CA LEU A 675 36.74 -62.51 -6.89
C LEU A 675 35.30 -62.90 -6.57
N GLY A 676 34.30 -62.25 -7.18
CA GLY A 676 32.89 -62.60 -6.99
C GLY A 676 32.58 -64.03 -7.44
N ALA A 677 33.14 -64.48 -8.57
CA ALA A 677 32.97 -65.83 -9.07
C ALA A 677 33.52 -66.91 -8.12
N SER A 678 34.60 -66.62 -7.37
CA SER A 678 35.16 -67.54 -6.37
C SER A 678 34.18 -67.88 -5.24
N TRP A 679 33.19 -67.02 -4.97
CA TRP A 679 32.18 -67.23 -3.93
C TRP A 679 30.97 -68.02 -4.41
N ARG A 680 30.86 -68.36 -5.70
CA ARG A 680 29.68 -69.08 -6.23
C ARG A 680 29.45 -70.44 -5.56
N GLY A 681 30.49 -71.06 -5.03
CA GLY A 681 30.38 -72.32 -4.26
C GLY A 681 29.74 -72.16 -2.87
N LEU A 682 29.70 -70.94 -2.32
CA LEU A 682 29.10 -70.68 -1.01
C LEU A 682 27.57 -70.57 -1.09
N ALA A 683 26.90 -70.79 0.04
CA ALA A 683 25.47 -70.50 0.17
C ALA A 683 25.19 -69.00 -0.09
N PRO A 684 24.03 -68.61 -0.66
CA PRO A 684 23.75 -67.22 -1.04
C PRO A 684 24.03 -66.16 0.05
N GLN A 685 23.62 -66.44 1.30
CA GLN A 685 23.88 -65.56 2.44
C GLN A 685 25.38 -65.46 2.77
N ALA A 686 26.12 -66.57 2.69
CA ALA A 686 27.56 -66.59 2.94
C ALA A 686 28.36 -65.83 1.86
N ARG A 687 27.83 -65.70 0.63
CA ARG A 687 28.43 -64.84 -0.42
C ARG A 687 28.38 -63.37 -0.04
N VAL A 688 27.23 -62.92 0.49
CA VAL A 688 27.05 -61.56 1.01
C VAL A 688 28.04 -61.29 2.14
N GLU A 689 28.13 -62.21 3.10
CA GLU A 689 29.04 -62.09 4.24
C GLU A 689 30.52 -62.06 3.83
N ALA A 690 30.94 -62.91 2.87
CA ALA A 690 32.29 -62.90 2.32
C ALA A 690 32.66 -61.54 1.70
N ALA A 691 31.74 -60.92 0.97
CA ALA A 691 31.96 -59.59 0.39
C ALA A 691 32.06 -58.48 1.44
N LEU A 692 31.20 -58.52 2.47
CA LEU A 692 31.28 -57.58 3.59
C LEU A 692 32.55 -57.77 4.41
N GLU A 693 33.01 -59.00 4.61
CA GLU A 693 34.28 -59.31 5.26
C GLU A 693 35.47 -58.74 4.48
N PHE A 694 35.47 -58.93 3.16
CA PHE A 694 36.49 -58.37 2.28
C PHE A 694 36.57 -56.84 2.39
N LEU A 695 35.43 -56.14 2.41
CA LEU A 695 35.39 -54.70 2.59
C LEU A 695 35.84 -54.25 4.00
N ARG A 696 35.54 -55.03 5.03
CA ARG A 696 35.88 -54.72 6.42
C ARG A 696 37.37 -54.88 6.71
N THR A 697 37.99 -55.93 6.16
CA THR A 697 39.40 -56.27 6.40
C THR A 697 40.35 -55.74 5.32
N GLY A 698 39.82 -55.33 4.16
CA GLY A 698 40.61 -54.90 3.00
C GLY A 698 41.28 -53.52 3.10
N GLY A 699 41.22 -52.84 4.25
CA GLY A 699 41.88 -51.53 4.45
C GLY A 699 41.21 -50.38 3.69
N PHE A 700 39.88 -50.41 3.54
CA PHE A 700 39.12 -49.37 2.86
C PHE A 700 38.91 -48.12 3.73
N THR A 701 38.83 -46.94 3.11
CA THR A 701 38.62 -45.66 3.79
C THR A 701 37.42 -44.89 3.23
N TYR A 702 36.52 -44.45 4.11
CA TYR A 702 35.36 -43.63 3.75
C TYR A 702 35.74 -42.14 3.67
N THR A 703 35.55 -41.50 2.52
CA THR A 703 35.95 -40.09 2.29
C THR A 703 35.05 -39.37 1.27
N LEU A 704 34.90 -38.05 1.41
CA LEU A 704 34.21 -37.17 0.45
C LEU A 704 35.09 -36.73 -0.73
N SER A 705 36.40 -37.01 -0.67
CA SER A 705 37.36 -36.65 -1.72
C SER A 705 38.13 -37.89 -2.20
N PRO A 706 37.45 -38.90 -2.77
CA PRO A 706 38.11 -40.07 -3.33
C PRO A 706 38.88 -39.71 -4.62
N PRO A 707 39.93 -40.46 -4.98
CA PRO A 707 40.58 -40.30 -6.29
C PRO A 707 39.60 -40.59 -7.44
N THR A 708 39.75 -39.86 -8.55
CA THR A 708 38.95 -40.09 -9.76
C THR A 708 39.22 -41.50 -10.30
N LEU A 709 38.16 -42.26 -10.56
CA LEU A 709 38.25 -43.56 -11.21
C LEU A 709 38.26 -43.40 -12.74
N PRO A 710 38.98 -44.25 -13.49
CA PRO A 710 38.92 -44.26 -14.96
C PRO A 710 37.51 -44.63 -15.47
N GLU A 711 37.28 -44.64 -16.77
CA GLU A 711 36.01 -45.11 -17.35
C GLU A 711 35.93 -46.64 -17.44
N ARG A 712 37.06 -47.31 -17.66
CA ARG A 712 37.14 -48.77 -17.79
C ARG A 712 37.66 -49.41 -16.50
N ASP A 713 37.15 -50.60 -16.15
CA ASP A 713 37.61 -51.40 -15.01
C ASP A 713 37.55 -50.64 -13.67
N ARG A 714 36.55 -49.77 -13.52
CA ARG A 714 36.41 -48.84 -12.37
C ARG A 714 36.34 -49.59 -11.05
N VAL A 715 35.64 -50.73 -11.04
CA VAL A 715 35.46 -51.56 -9.84
C VAL A 715 36.79 -52.19 -9.43
N ASP A 716 37.60 -52.65 -10.39
CA ASP A 716 38.94 -53.19 -10.11
C ASP A 716 39.87 -52.12 -9.53
N VAL A 717 39.89 -50.94 -10.14
CA VAL A 717 40.73 -49.82 -9.68
C VAL A 717 40.31 -49.37 -8.28
N PHE A 718 39.03 -49.39 -7.96
CA PHE A 718 38.56 -49.10 -6.61
C PHE A 718 38.92 -50.21 -5.59
N LEU A 719 38.55 -51.46 -5.86
CA LEU A 719 38.70 -52.57 -4.89
C LEU A 719 40.17 -52.94 -4.63
N PHE A 720 41.02 -52.86 -5.66
CA PHE A 720 42.40 -53.32 -5.58
C PHE A 720 43.45 -52.22 -5.72
N GLY A 721 43.05 -51.00 -6.11
CA GLY A 721 43.92 -49.85 -6.22
C GLY A 721 43.65 -48.81 -5.12
N THR A 722 42.67 -47.93 -5.34
CA THR A 722 42.47 -46.73 -4.52
C THR A 722 41.98 -47.03 -3.12
N ARG A 723 41.05 -47.98 -2.95
CA ARG A 723 40.38 -48.36 -1.68
C ARG A 723 39.84 -47.20 -0.85
N ARG A 724 39.61 -46.06 -1.50
CA ARG A 724 39.14 -44.81 -0.91
C ARG A 724 37.92 -44.38 -1.69
N GLY A 725 36.78 -44.28 -1.01
CA GLY A 725 35.50 -44.10 -1.67
C GLY A 725 34.45 -43.49 -0.77
N PHE A 726 33.34 -43.12 -1.40
CA PHE A 726 32.10 -42.71 -0.74
C PHE A 726 31.02 -43.80 -0.91
N CYS A 727 29.81 -43.61 -0.37
CA CYS A 727 28.75 -44.64 -0.37
C CYS A 727 28.46 -45.24 -1.75
N GLU A 728 28.53 -44.44 -2.83
CA GLU A 728 28.33 -44.92 -4.21
C GLU A 728 29.41 -45.90 -4.66
N HIS A 729 30.66 -45.71 -4.23
CA HIS A 729 31.78 -46.57 -4.61
C HIS A 729 31.59 -47.96 -3.98
N TYR A 730 31.24 -47.97 -2.69
CA TYR A 730 30.96 -49.20 -1.96
C TYR A 730 29.70 -49.90 -2.48
N ALA A 731 28.61 -49.16 -2.73
CA ALA A 731 27.38 -49.73 -3.27
C ALA A 731 27.58 -50.31 -4.68
N SER A 732 28.27 -49.58 -5.56
CA SER A 732 28.59 -50.03 -6.93
C SER A 732 29.46 -51.28 -6.92
N ALA A 733 30.57 -51.26 -6.18
CA ALA A 733 31.48 -52.40 -6.13
C ALA A 733 30.84 -53.63 -5.47
N PHE A 734 30.05 -53.43 -4.41
CA PHE A 734 29.34 -54.52 -3.76
C PHE A 734 28.27 -55.13 -4.67
N ALA A 735 27.44 -54.31 -5.33
CA ALA A 735 26.44 -54.80 -6.28
C ALA A 735 27.11 -55.58 -7.44
N PHE A 736 28.22 -55.07 -7.97
CA PHE A 736 29.02 -55.76 -8.98
C PHE A 736 29.50 -57.13 -8.49
N LEU A 737 30.09 -57.19 -7.29
CA LEU A 737 30.57 -58.45 -6.70
C LEU A 737 29.44 -59.47 -6.49
N MET A 738 28.25 -59.02 -6.06
CA MET A 738 27.09 -59.90 -5.90
C MET A 738 26.60 -60.46 -7.25
N ARG A 739 26.53 -59.63 -8.28
CA ARG A 739 26.19 -60.08 -9.65
C ARG A 739 27.22 -61.08 -10.17
N ALA A 740 28.52 -60.81 -9.99
CA ALA A 740 29.60 -61.73 -10.34
C ALA A 740 29.52 -63.05 -9.55
N ALA A 741 29.11 -62.99 -8.28
CA ALA A 741 28.84 -64.15 -7.42
C ALA A 741 27.51 -64.87 -7.75
N GLY A 742 26.80 -64.45 -8.79
CA GLY A 742 25.58 -65.08 -9.28
C GLY A 742 24.32 -64.73 -8.51
N LEU A 743 24.34 -63.66 -7.71
CA LEU A 743 23.17 -63.16 -6.98
C LEU A 743 22.57 -61.92 -7.68
N PRO A 744 21.24 -61.85 -7.83
CA PRO A 744 20.59 -60.63 -8.30
C PRO A 744 20.81 -59.50 -7.30
N ALA A 745 21.35 -58.38 -7.77
CA ALA A 745 21.69 -57.24 -6.93
C ALA A 745 21.42 -55.92 -7.66
N ARG A 746 21.02 -54.90 -6.90
CA ARG A 746 20.71 -53.55 -7.41
C ARG A 746 21.08 -52.47 -6.40
N ILE A 747 21.18 -51.23 -6.86
CA ILE A 747 21.50 -50.08 -6.00
C ILE A 747 20.23 -49.29 -5.72
N VAL A 748 20.06 -48.87 -4.47
CA VAL A 748 18.99 -47.98 -4.05
C VAL A 748 19.59 -46.64 -3.67
N GLY A 749 19.13 -45.58 -4.34
CA GLY A 749 19.42 -44.20 -3.99
C GLY A 749 18.38 -43.65 -3.02
N GLY A 750 18.82 -42.80 -2.11
CA GLY A 750 17.93 -42.24 -1.10
C GLY A 750 18.65 -41.32 -0.13
N TYR A 751 18.13 -41.28 1.10
CA TYR A 751 18.75 -40.57 2.22
C TYR A 751 18.83 -41.51 3.42
N LEU A 752 19.83 -41.31 4.27
CA LEU A 752 20.05 -42.10 5.48
C LEU A 752 20.13 -41.20 6.71
N GLY A 753 19.28 -41.49 7.69
CA GLY A 753 19.28 -40.83 8.99
C GLY A 753 18.35 -39.62 9.04
N GLY A 754 18.92 -38.46 9.36
CA GLY A 754 18.23 -37.20 9.57
C GLY A 754 18.36 -36.66 10.99
N GLU A 755 18.40 -35.33 11.11
CA GLU A 755 18.59 -34.60 12.34
C GLU A 755 17.26 -34.53 13.12
N VAL A 756 17.26 -35.07 14.34
CA VAL A 756 16.08 -35.05 15.21
C VAL A 756 15.91 -33.66 15.82
N ASN A 757 14.71 -33.08 15.66
CA ASN A 757 14.40 -31.85 16.37
C ASN A 757 13.95 -32.14 17.82
N PRO A 758 14.68 -31.67 18.84
CA PRO A 758 14.41 -31.98 20.23
C PRO A 758 13.09 -31.42 20.78
N THR A 759 12.41 -30.53 20.05
CA THR A 759 11.17 -29.85 20.54
C THR A 759 9.89 -30.26 19.80
N GLY A 760 9.96 -31.16 18.83
CA GLY A 760 8.81 -31.44 17.96
C GLY A 760 8.66 -32.85 17.41
N GLY A 761 9.55 -33.80 17.74
CA GLY A 761 9.47 -35.17 17.19
C GLY A 761 9.64 -35.25 15.66
N SER A 762 9.92 -34.12 15.01
CA SER A 762 10.12 -34.01 13.57
C SER A 762 11.57 -34.26 13.23
N LEU A 763 11.81 -34.99 12.14
CA LEU A 763 13.13 -35.30 11.63
C LEU A 763 13.39 -34.49 10.36
N THR A 764 14.53 -33.79 10.32
CA THR A 764 14.96 -33.01 9.14
C THR A 764 16.01 -33.79 8.37
N VAL A 765 15.75 -34.08 7.10
CA VAL A 765 16.70 -34.74 6.20
C VAL A 765 17.24 -33.70 5.23
N ARG A 766 18.57 -33.63 5.12
CA ARG A 766 19.28 -32.67 4.28
C ARG A 766 19.90 -33.37 3.08
N GLN A 767 20.30 -32.58 2.08
CA GLN A 767 20.99 -33.10 0.89
C GLN A 767 22.28 -33.85 1.25
N GLN A 768 23.00 -33.39 2.28
CA GLN A 768 24.17 -34.08 2.82
C GLN A 768 23.88 -35.50 3.35
N ASP A 769 22.63 -35.80 3.70
CA ASP A 769 22.22 -37.11 4.19
C ASP A 769 22.00 -38.11 3.04
N ALA A 770 22.17 -37.68 1.79
CA ALA A 770 22.08 -38.54 0.61
C ALA A 770 22.95 -39.78 0.79
N HIS A 771 22.40 -40.92 0.40
CA HIS A 771 23.01 -42.21 0.63
C HIS A 771 22.60 -43.20 -0.44
N THR A 772 23.51 -44.12 -0.74
CA THR A 772 23.26 -45.24 -1.64
C THR A 772 23.61 -46.53 -0.92
N TRP A 773 22.73 -47.52 -1.02
CA TRP A 773 22.94 -48.87 -0.50
C TRP A 773 22.55 -49.89 -1.56
N THR A 774 22.63 -51.17 -1.23
CA THR A 774 22.32 -52.25 -2.15
C THR A 774 21.16 -53.11 -1.65
N GLU A 775 20.50 -53.79 -2.58
CA GLU A 775 19.58 -54.87 -2.29
C GLU A 775 20.05 -56.12 -3.01
N VAL A 776 20.04 -57.25 -2.31
CA VAL A 776 20.40 -58.56 -2.86
C VAL A 776 19.21 -59.49 -2.71
N TRP A 777 18.83 -60.16 -3.80
CA TRP A 777 17.76 -61.14 -3.75
C TRP A 777 18.28 -62.49 -3.27
N LEU A 778 17.66 -63.02 -2.21
CA LEU A 778 18.01 -64.31 -1.63
C LEU A 778 16.81 -65.27 -1.69
N PRO A 779 17.01 -66.53 -2.13
CA PRO A 779 15.95 -67.53 -2.12
C PRO A 779 15.28 -67.66 -0.74
N GLY A 780 13.95 -67.67 -0.71
CA GLY A 780 13.16 -67.79 0.53
C GLY A 780 13.13 -66.55 1.43
N ARG A 781 13.90 -65.49 1.12
CA ARG A 781 13.88 -64.21 1.87
C ARG A 781 13.45 -63.02 1.01
N GLY A 782 13.62 -63.10 -0.31
CA GLY A 782 13.37 -62.00 -1.24
C GLY A 782 14.53 -61.01 -1.27
N TRP A 783 14.25 -59.76 -1.64
CA TRP A 783 15.18 -58.64 -1.61
C TRP A 783 15.52 -58.26 -0.17
N VAL A 784 16.81 -58.35 0.16
CA VAL A 784 17.36 -57.98 1.47
C VAL A 784 18.24 -56.75 1.30
N ARG A 785 17.98 -55.71 2.11
CA ARG A 785 18.82 -54.50 2.18
C ARG A 785 20.19 -54.86 2.75
N VAL A 786 21.24 -54.47 2.02
CA VAL A 786 22.63 -54.59 2.46
C VAL A 786 23.33 -53.24 2.23
N ASP A 787 23.86 -52.66 3.30
CA ASP A 787 24.62 -51.41 3.24
C ASP A 787 26.13 -51.71 3.40
N PRO A 788 26.90 -51.80 2.31
CA PRO A 788 28.33 -52.09 2.40
C PRO A 788 29.08 -50.98 3.14
N THR A 789 28.58 -49.73 3.13
CA THR A 789 29.21 -48.61 3.84
C THR A 789 29.28 -48.87 5.34
N ALA A 790 28.28 -49.55 5.91
CA ALA A 790 28.22 -49.87 7.33
C ALA A 790 29.39 -50.75 7.80
N SER A 791 30.02 -51.51 6.88
CA SER A 791 31.20 -52.34 7.21
C SER A 791 32.49 -51.51 7.32
N ILE A 792 32.55 -50.32 6.72
CA ILE A 792 33.74 -49.45 6.74
C ILE A 792 33.54 -48.30 7.74
N ALA A 793 32.37 -47.69 7.75
CA ALA A 793 32.04 -46.55 8.58
C ALA A 793 30.68 -46.76 9.26
N PRO A 794 30.57 -47.64 10.28
CA PRO A 794 29.31 -47.91 10.99
C PRO A 794 28.68 -46.64 11.59
N ALA A 795 29.50 -45.64 11.95
CA ALA A 795 29.01 -44.34 12.38
C ALA A 795 28.15 -43.63 11.33
N ARG A 796 28.26 -43.94 10.02
CA ARG A 796 27.40 -43.36 8.98
C ARG A 796 25.93 -43.71 9.18
N VAL A 797 25.67 -44.91 9.69
CA VAL A 797 24.34 -45.46 9.97
C VAL A 797 23.84 -45.01 11.33
N ASN A 798 24.69 -45.10 12.36
CA ASN A 798 24.25 -44.88 13.73
C ASN A 798 24.35 -43.42 14.21
N ALA A 799 25.28 -42.64 13.65
CA ALA A 799 25.66 -41.32 14.12
C ALA A 799 25.60 -40.21 13.05
N GLY A 800 25.47 -40.56 11.77
CA GLY A 800 25.36 -39.61 10.65
C GLY A 800 26.68 -39.30 9.96
N LEU A 801 26.62 -38.52 8.87
CA LEU A 801 27.75 -38.31 7.95
C LEU A 801 28.96 -37.63 8.62
N MET A 802 28.76 -36.55 9.37
CA MET A 802 29.87 -35.79 9.97
C MET A 802 30.65 -36.64 10.98
N THR A 803 29.95 -37.41 11.82
CA THR A 803 30.60 -38.36 12.74
C THR A 803 31.32 -39.46 11.98
N ALA A 804 30.76 -39.98 10.89
CA ALA A 804 31.41 -41.00 10.07
C ALA A 804 32.73 -40.55 9.42
N LEU A 805 32.85 -39.26 9.09
CA LEU A 805 34.07 -38.71 8.49
C LEU A 805 35.18 -38.46 9.52
N LEU A 806 34.82 -38.13 10.76
CA LEU A 806 35.78 -37.81 11.83
C LEU A 806 36.10 -39.03 12.70
N HIS A 807 35.09 -39.84 13.00
CA HIS A 807 35.13 -41.02 13.87
C HIS A 807 34.31 -42.16 13.26
N PRO A 808 34.84 -42.86 12.23
CA PRO A 808 34.10 -43.87 11.45
C PRO A 808 33.50 -45.01 12.28
N THR A 809 34.13 -45.35 13.41
CA THR A 809 33.75 -46.47 14.30
C THR A 809 32.85 -46.06 15.46
N ALA A 810 32.46 -44.79 15.58
CA ALA A 810 31.63 -44.30 16.68
C ALA A 810 30.23 -44.95 16.68
N ALA A 811 29.77 -45.38 17.86
CA ALA A 811 28.46 -46.01 18.02
C ALA A 811 27.29 -45.01 18.03
N ALA A 812 27.54 -43.74 18.38
CA ALA A 812 26.52 -42.70 18.46
C ALA A 812 27.10 -41.31 18.14
N ALA A 813 26.21 -40.39 17.75
CA ALA A 813 26.58 -39.00 17.52
C ALA A 813 26.92 -38.29 18.85
N PRO A 814 27.85 -37.31 18.84
CA PRO A 814 28.10 -36.50 20.03
C PRO A 814 26.85 -35.69 20.41
N ALA A 815 26.69 -35.44 21.72
CA ALA A 815 25.55 -34.68 22.22
C ALA A 815 25.55 -33.26 21.60
N PRO A 816 24.38 -32.76 21.16
CA PRO A 816 24.30 -31.45 20.54
C PRO A 816 24.61 -30.35 21.55
N THR A 817 25.48 -29.42 21.16
CA THR A 817 25.86 -28.24 21.96
C THR A 817 24.65 -27.33 22.24
N LEU A 818 24.73 -26.48 23.27
CA LEU A 818 23.66 -25.53 23.61
C LEU A 818 23.29 -24.62 22.42
N PHE A 819 24.30 -24.12 21.69
CA PHE A 819 24.08 -23.32 20.48
C PHE A 819 23.34 -24.12 19.40
N HIS A 820 23.76 -25.36 19.11
CA HIS A 820 23.10 -26.20 18.13
C HIS A 820 21.65 -26.51 18.53
N ARG A 821 21.38 -26.75 19.82
CA ARG A 821 20.00 -26.91 20.33
C ARG A 821 19.15 -25.65 20.11
N ALA A 822 19.71 -24.46 20.30
CA ALA A 822 19.01 -23.20 20.05
C ALA A 822 18.68 -23.03 18.56
N VAL A 823 19.62 -23.34 17.66
CA VAL A 823 19.40 -23.34 16.21
C VAL A 823 18.28 -24.30 15.83
N LEU A 824 18.28 -25.54 16.34
CA LEU A 824 17.21 -26.52 16.07
C LEU A 824 15.84 -26.05 16.57
N ARG A 825 15.77 -25.34 17.71
CA ARG A 825 14.53 -24.75 18.22
C ARG A 825 14.02 -23.62 17.33
N LEU A 826 14.90 -22.74 16.87
CA LEU A 826 14.54 -21.67 15.93
C LEU A 826 14.04 -22.26 14.61
N ASP A 827 14.70 -23.30 14.09
CA ASP A 827 14.26 -24.04 12.91
C ASP A 827 12.89 -24.69 13.13
N ALA A 828 12.60 -25.23 14.33
CA ALA A 828 11.29 -25.77 14.68
C ALA A 828 10.19 -24.70 14.62
N LEU A 829 10.44 -23.54 15.24
CA LEU A 829 9.51 -22.41 15.26
C LEU A 829 9.27 -21.86 13.85
N GLN A 830 10.33 -21.70 13.07
CA GLN A 830 10.24 -21.29 11.66
C GLN A 830 9.45 -22.32 10.83
N SER A 831 9.61 -23.60 11.11
CA SER A 831 8.87 -24.67 10.42
C SER A 831 7.38 -24.63 10.76
N ARG A 832 7.04 -24.49 12.05
CA ARG A 832 5.65 -24.33 12.50
C ARG A 832 5.00 -23.10 11.87
N TRP A 833 5.71 -21.97 11.85
CA TRP A 833 5.28 -20.76 11.16
C TRP A 833 5.02 -21.01 9.67
N ASN A 834 5.97 -21.68 9.00
CA ASN A 834 5.83 -21.97 7.58
C ASN A 834 4.65 -22.91 7.29
N THR A 835 4.36 -23.87 8.16
CA THR A 835 3.23 -24.80 7.97
C THR A 835 1.89 -24.11 8.17
N TRP A 836 1.74 -23.31 9.23
CA TRP A 836 0.44 -22.75 9.64
C TRP A 836 0.13 -21.37 9.02
N VAL A 837 1.15 -20.56 8.74
CA VAL A 837 0.96 -19.17 8.28
C VAL A 837 1.35 -19.04 6.81
N ALA A 838 2.59 -19.41 6.46
CA ALA A 838 3.05 -19.28 5.08
C ALA A 838 2.38 -20.28 4.12
N GLY A 839 2.21 -21.52 4.58
CA GLY A 839 1.63 -22.64 3.84
C GLY A 839 0.12 -22.79 4.04
N TYR A 840 -0.56 -21.79 4.62
CA TYR A 840 -2.01 -21.81 4.68
C TYR A 840 -2.56 -21.81 3.25
N ASP A 841 -3.25 -22.88 2.86
CA ASP A 841 -3.71 -23.14 1.49
C ASP A 841 -5.21 -23.47 1.47
N GLY A 842 -5.75 -23.77 0.29
CA GLY A 842 -7.16 -24.16 0.13
C GLY A 842 -7.55 -25.36 1.01
N PRO A 843 -6.79 -26.47 0.99
CA PRO A 843 -7.01 -27.62 1.87
C PRO A 843 -7.04 -27.27 3.37
N GLN A 844 -6.04 -26.53 3.89
CA GLN A 844 -6.00 -26.13 5.30
C GLN A 844 -7.17 -25.21 5.67
N GLN A 845 -7.56 -24.29 4.79
CA GLN A 845 -8.72 -23.44 4.99
C GLN A 845 -10.01 -24.26 5.08
N ARG A 846 -10.21 -25.24 4.19
CA ARG A 846 -11.38 -26.12 4.22
C ARG A 846 -11.42 -26.94 5.51
N ASP A 847 -10.30 -27.54 5.91
CA ASP A 847 -10.22 -28.30 7.18
C ASP A 847 -10.59 -27.42 8.39
N LEU A 848 -10.08 -26.18 8.43
CA LEU A 848 -10.43 -25.22 9.49
C LEU A 848 -11.91 -24.84 9.46
N LEU A 849 -12.49 -24.60 8.28
CA LEU A 849 -13.93 -24.32 8.15
C LEU A 849 -14.79 -25.54 8.54
N HIS A 850 -14.34 -26.76 8.22
CA HIS A 850 -15.00 -28.00 8.65
C HIS A 850 -15.03 -28.13 10.18
N ARG A 851 -13.91 -27.86 10.86
CA ARG A 851 -13.83 -27.91 12.33
C ARG A 851 -14.75 -26.90 13.03
N VAL A 852 -14.98 -25.75 12.40
CA VAL A 852 -15.85 -24.69 12.94
C VAL A 852 -17.32 -24.85 12.50
N GLY A 853 -17.68 -25.97 11.84
CA GLY A 853 -19.04 -26.26 11.40
C GLY A 853 -19.48 -25.51 10.12
N ALA A 854 -18.56 -24.78 9.49
CA ALA A 854 -18.76 -24.03 8.25
C ALA A 854 -18.36 -24.81 6.99
N GLY A 855 -18.00 -26.10 7.11
CA GLY A 855 -17.45 -26.90 6.01
C GLY A 855 -18.35 -27.13 4.80
N ARG A 856 -19.66 -26.85 4.90
CA ARG A 856 -20.60 -26.87 3.76
C ARG A 856 -20.64 -25.55 2.98
N MET A 857 -19.95 -24.51 3.42
CA MET A 857 -19.84 -23.26 2.67
C MET A 857 -18.95 -23.50 1.44
N GLY A 858 -19.56 -23.73 0.29
CA GLY A 858 -18.84 -23.81 -0.99
C GLY A 858 -18.09 -22.51 -1.30
N ALA A 859 -17.13 -22.57 -2.22
CA ALA A 859 -16.29 -21.43 -2.62
C ALA A 859 -17.10 -20.15 -2.97
N PHE A 860 -18.33 -20.32 -3.45
CA PHE A 860 -19.27 -19.23 -3.70
C PHE A 860 -19.68 -18.47 -2.42
N LEU A 861 -19.95 -19.16 -1.32
CA LEU A 861 -20.37 -18.56 -0.05
C LEU A 861 -19.22 -17.86 0.67
N SER A 862 -17.98 -18.37 0.57
CA SER A 862 -16.78 -17.68 1.08
C SER A 862 -16.41 -16.46 0.24
N LEU A 863 -16.60 -16.52 -1.08
CA LEU A 863 -16.48 -15.35 -1.97
C LEU A 863 -17.57 -14.31 -1.66
N ALA A 864 -18.82 -14.74 -1.45
CA ALA A 864 -19.92 -13.87 -1.05
C ALA A 864 -19.67 -13.23 0.33
N ALA A 865 -19.19 -14.00 1.31
CA ALA A 865 -18.83 -13.47 2.63
C ALA A 865 -17.68 -12.45 2.56
N SER A 866 -16.66 -12.72 1.75
CA SER A 866 -15.57 -11.78 1.48
C SER A 866 -16.07 -10.52 0.77
N GLY A 867 -16.99 -10.67 -0.18
CA GLY A 867 -17.67 -9.57 -0.87
C GLY A 867 -18.56 -8.74 0.07
N VAL A 868 -19.24 -9.37 1.03
CA VAL A 868 -20.03 -8.70 2.07
C VAL A 868 -19.12 -7.94 3.03
N LEU A 869 -17.99 -8.51 3.45
CA LEU A 869 -17.00 -7.83 4.30
C LEU A 869 -16.37 -6.63 3.58
N LEU A 870 -16.03 -6.78 2.30
CA LEU A 870 -15.56 -5.69 1.46
C LEU A 870 -16.66 -4.64 1.23
N GLY A 871 -17.92 -5.07 1.06
CA GLY A 871 -19.09 -4.21 0.92
C GLY A 871 -19.41 -3.41 2.19
N LEU A 872 -19.29 -4.04 3.36
CA LEU A 872 -19.41 -3.38 4.67
C LEU A 872 -18.27 -2.38 4.91
N ALA A 873 -17.05 -2.71 4.47
CA ALA A 873 -15.91 -1.80 4.47
C ALA A 873 -16.09 -0.61 3.50
N LEU A 874 -16.79 -0.80 2.38
CA LEU A 874 -17.14 0.24 1.39
C LEU A 874 -18.44 1.01 1.73
N LEU A 875 -19.22 0.53 2.70
CA LEU A 875 -20.50 1.10 3.13
C LEU A 875 -20.43 2.60 3.49
N PRO A 876 -19.39 3.12 4.17
CA PRO A 876 -19.25 4.55 4.43
C PRO A 876 -19.18 5.39 3.14
N ALA A 877 -18.51 4.89 2.10
CA ALA A 877 -18.40 5.56 0.82
C ALA A 877 -19.72 5.53 0.02
N LEU A 878 -20.46 4.42 0.08
CA LEU A 878 -21.78 4.27 -0.55
C LEU A 878 -22.88 5.09 0.17
N LEU A 879 -22.84 5.14 1.50
CA LEU A 879 -23.76 5.99 2.29
C LEU A 879 -23.48 7.48 2.06
N ALA A 880 -22.21 7.87 1.90
CA ALA A 880 -21.84 9.23 1.50
C ALA A 880 -22.29 9.56 0.05
N ALA A 881 -22.28 8.58 -0.87
CA ALA A 881 -22.82 8.75 -2.21
C ALA A 881 -24.36 8.94 -2.21
N ARG A 882 -25.08 8.23 -1.32
CA ARG A 882 -26.52 8.38 -1.12
C ARG A 882 -26.91 9.71 -0.45
N GLN A 883 -26.05 10.27 0.41
CA GLN A 883 -26.26 11.59 1.01
C GLN A 883 -26.24 12.74 0.00
N ARG A 884 -25.76 12.52 -1.25
CA ARG A 884 -25.84 13.50 -2.35
C ARG A 884 -27.27 13.78 -2.82
N ALA A 885 -28.25 12.94 -2.48
CA ALA A 885 -29.63 13.08 -2.92
C ALA A 885 -30.53 13.89 -1.95
N GLN A 886 -30.00 14.32 -0.78
CA GLN A 886 -30.79 15.10 0.18
C GLN A 886 -30.52 16.60 0.05
N PRO A 887 -31.55 17.46 0.17
CA PRO A 887 -31.35 18.91 0.31
C PRO A 887 -30.44 19.21 1.51
N THR A 888 -29.57 20.21 1.39
CA THR A 888 -28.58 20.54 2.43
C THR A 888 -29.19 21.32 3.61
N ASP A 889 -30.25 22.08 3.37
CA ASP A 889 -30.96 22.86 4.39
C ASP A 889 -31.81 21.96 5.32
N PRO A 890 -31.68 22.06 6.66
CA PRO A 890 -32.50 21.31 7.62
C PRO A 890 -34.02 21.46 7.41
N ALA A 891 -34.51 22.65 7.05
CA ALA A 891 -35.93 22.85 6.79
C ALA A 891 -36.35 22.19 5.46
N ALA A 892 -35.55 22.35 4.40
CA ALA A 892 -35.75 21.65 3.13
C ALA A 892 -35.66 20.12 3.25
N ARG A 893 -34.83 19.58 4.16
CA ARG A 893 -34.79 18.15 4.47
C ARG A 893 -36.05 17.67 5.15
N ALA A 894 -36.57 18.43 6.11
CA ALA A 894 -37.83 18.09 6.75
C ALA A 894 -38.99 18.14 5.73
N LEU A 895 -38.99 19.12 4.82
CA LEU A 895 -39.94 19.18 3.71
C LEU A 895 -39.77 18.02 2.70
N HIS A 896 -38.54 17.61 2.40
CA HIS A 896 -38.27 16.42 1.56
C HIS A 896 -38.67 15.11 2.28
N ALA A 897 -38.51 15.04 3.60
CA ALA A 897 -39.00 13.93 4.40
C ALA A 897 -40.54 13.88 4.37
N LEU A 898 -41.20 15.04 4.39
CA LEU A 898 -42.64 15.16 4.22
C LEU A 898 -43.08 14.63 2.84
N THR A 899 -42.40 15.00 1.76
CA THR A 899 -42.73 14.51 0.41
C THR A 899 -42.57 13.00 0.27
N ARG A 900 -41.50 12.44 0.86
CA ARG A 900 -41.27 11.00 0.91
C ARG A 900 -42.34 10.26 1.75
N ARG A 901 -42.82 10.88 2.83
CA ARG A 901 -43.76 10.28 3.77
C ARG A 901 -45.19 10.26 3.22
N LEU A 902 -45.57 11.32 2.52
CA LEU A 902 -46.83 11.40 1.77
C LEU A 902 -46.80 10.66 0.43
N ARG A 903 -45.60 10.30 -0.06
CA ARG A 903 -45.37 9.72 -1.39
C ARG A 903 -45.88 10.61 -2.54
N LEU A 904 -45.95 11.91 -2.29
CA LEU A 904 -46.34 12.91 -3.27
C LEU A 904 -45.10 13.74 -3.63
N PRO A 905 -44.48 13.54 -4.80
CA PRO A 905 -43.28 14.30 -5.17
C PRO A 905 -43.62 15.76 -5.50
N ARG A 906 -42.69 16.66 -5.18
CA ARG A 906 -42.78 18.09 -5.50
C ARG A 906 -42.47 18.32 -6.98
N ALA A 907 -43.28 19.13 -7.67
CA ALA A 907 -43.04 19.49 -9.06
C ALA A 907 -41.83 20.44 -9.20
N PRO A 908 -41.15 20.48 -10.36
CA PRO A 908 -40.09 21.45 -10.62
C PRO A 908 -40.60 22.89 -10.44
N GLY A 909 -39.89 23.72 -9.66
CA GLY A 909 -40.27 25.11 -9.39
C GLY A 909 -41.37 25.30 -8.33
N GLU A 910 -42.00 24.24 -7.83
CA GLU A 910 -43.09 24.35 -6.85
C GLU A 910 -42.57 24.81 -5.47
N THR A 911 -43.19 25.85 -4.92
CA THR A 911 -42.84 26.42 -3.61
C THR A 911 -43.29 25.50 -2.47
N ALA A 912 -42.75 25.70 -1.26
CA ALA A 912 -43.18 24.92 -0.09
C ALA A 912 -44.68 25.10 0.19
N THR A 913 -45.18 26.34 0.05
CA THR A 913 -46.60 26.69 0.19
C THR A 913 -47.48 26.00 -0.84
N ALA A 914 -47.11 26.07 -2.13
CA ALA A 914 -47.87 25.41 -3.20
C ALA A 914 -47.90 23.88 -3.01
N TYR A 915 -46.77 23.30 -2.60
CA TYR A 915 -46.67 21.87 -2.33
C TYR A 915 -47.57 21.43 -1.16
N THR A 916 -47.54 22.13 -0.03
CA THR A 916 -48.37 21.75 1.14
C THR A 916 -49.86 21.98 0.88
N GLN A 917 -50.24 23.01 0.12
CA GLN A 917 -51.64 23.22 -0.31
C GLN A 917 -52.11 22.10 -1.25
N ARG A 918 -51.28 21.69 -2.21
CA ARG A 918 -51.56 20.54 -3.08
C ARG A 918 -51.65 19.24 -2.27
N ALA A 919 -50.75 19.05 -1.31
CA ALA A 919 -50.77 17.90 -0.42
C ALA A 919 -52.02 17.88 0.49
N ALA A 920 -52.47 19.03 1.00
CA ALA A 920 -53.67 19.16 1.82
C ALA A 920 -54.94 18.83 1.03
N ARG A 921 -55.01 19.19 -0.26
CA ARG A 921 -56.10 18.79 -1.16
C ARG A 921 -56.12 17.28 -1.42
N HIS A 922 -54.95 16.65 -1.48
CA HIS A 922 -54.83 15.21 -1.74
C HIS A 922 -55.02 14.35 -0.47
N PHE A 923 -54.75 14.92 0.71
CA PHE A 923 -54.92 14.29 2.02
C PHE A 923 -55.70 15.23 2.98
N PRO A 924 -57.02 15.44 2.75
CA PRO A 924 -57.83 16.39 3.52
C PRO A 924 -57.83 16.12 5.03
N GLU A 925 -57.75 14.85 5.41
CA GLU A 925 -57.72 14.39 6.80
C GLU A 925 -56.44 14.78 7.56
N GLN A 926 -55.43 15.31 6.85
CA GLN A 926 -54.14 15.75 7.42
C GLN A 926 -53.85 17.23 7.16
N ALA A 927 -54.81 17.98 6.61
CA ALA A 927 -54.64 19.38 6.20
C ALA A 927 -54.09 20.26 7.34
N SER A 928 -54.64 20.13 8.55
CA SER A 928 -54.19 20.90 9.73
C SER A 928 -52.71 20.64 10.08
N ILE A 929 -52.27 19.39 10.03
CA ILE A 929 -50.86 19.01 10.32
C ILE A 929 -49.93 19.50 9.21
N LEU A 930 -50.40 19.54 7.96
CA LEU A 930 -49.64 20.04 6.81
C LEU A 930 -49.48 21.56 6.86
N ASP A 931 -50.50 22.28 7.34
CA ASP A 931 -50.43 23.72 7.58
C ASP A 931 -49.50 24.07 8.75
N ASP A 932 -49.52 23.27 9.83
CA ASP A 932 -48.54 23.38 10.92
C ASP A 932 -47.10 23.16 10.40
N ALA A 933 -46.91 22.16 9.55
CA ALA A 933 -45.62 21.90 8.92
C ALA A 933 -45.20 23.05 7.98
N LEU A 934 -46.12 23.64 7.21
CA LEU A 934 -45.83 24.80 6.37
C LEU A 934 -45.44 26.01 7.22
N ARG A 935 -46.20 26.31 8.27
CA ARG A 935 -45.94 27.44 9.17
C ARG A 935 -44.59 27.28 9.86
N ALA A 936 -44.31 26.10 10.40
CA ALA A 936 -43.02 25.80 11.02
C ALA A 936 -41.85 25.84 10.01
N TYR A 937 -42.09 25.44 8.75
CA TYR A 937 -41.11 25.59 7.67
C TYR A 937 -40.82 27.05 7.34
N GLN A 938 -41.86 27.89 7.23
CA GLN A 938 -41.72 29.31 6.96
C GLN A 938 -41.00 30.03 8.12
N LEU A 939 -41.36 29.73 9.37
CA LEU A 939 -40.67 30.26 10.55
C LEU A 939 -39.21 29.81 10.61
N ALA A 940 -38.94 28.51 10.37
CA ALA A 940 -37.58 27.98 10.39
C ALA A 940 -36.66 28.59 9.30
N ARG A 941 -37.25 29.03 8.17
CA ARG A 941 -36.53 29.53 7.00
C ARG A 941 -36.44 31.05 6.94
N TYR A 942 -37.51 31.76 7.31
CA TYR A 942 -37.68 33.20 7.04
C TYR A 942 -37.80 34.08 8.29
N ALA A 943 -38.10 33.54 9.48
CA ALA A 943 -38.22 34.38 10.68
C ALA A 943 -36.85 34.82 11.24
N PRO A 944 -36.73 36.08 11.71
CA PRO A 944 -35.61 36.52 12.54
C PRO A 944 -35.77 35.96 13.97
N GLY A 945 -34.77 35.23 14.50
CA GLY A 945 -34.81 34.64 15.86
C GLY A 945 -34.44 33.15 15.96
N GLU A 946 -34.89 32.46 17.03
CA GLU A 946 -34.55 31.06 17.38
C GLU A 946 -35.05 30.01 16.36
N ARG A 947 -34.32 29.87 15.25
CA ARG A 947 -34.57 28.85 14.21
C ARG A 947 -34.58 27.40 14.72
N ALA A 948 -34.00 27.14 15.89
CA ALA A 948 -33.94 25.80 16.49
C ALA A 948 -35.31 25.32 17.01
N GLY A 949 -36.12 26.21 17.57
CA GLY A 949 -37.50 25.91 18.01
C GLY A 949 -38.37 25.51 16.83
N ALA A 950 -38.50 26.41 15.85
CA ALA A 950 -39.30 26.17 14.64
C ALA A 950 -38.86 24.92 13.85
N LEU A 951 -37.56 24.58 13.83
CA LEU A 951 -37.08 23.35 13.19
C LEU A 951 -37.45 22.09 13.99
N ARG A 952 -37.50 22.15 15.32
CA ARG A 952 -38.03 21.06 16.17
C ARG A 952 -39.52 20.87 15.90
N ASP A 953 -40.27 21.96 15.83
CA ASP A 953 -41.72 21.94 15.56
C ASP A 953 -42.02 21.41 14.17
N LEU A 954 -41.25 21.83 13.15
CA LEU A 954 -41.33 21.30 11.80
C LEU A 954 -41.10 19.78 11.77
N ARG A 955 -40.06 19.29 12.47
CA ARG A 955 -39.79 17.84 12.56
C ARG A 955 -40.87 17.11 13.35
N ALA A 956 -41.51 17.75 14.32
CA ALA A 956 -42.63 17.17 15.07
C ALA A 956 -43.90 17.10 14.22
N ALA A 957 -44.22 18.15 13.46
CA ALA A 957 -45.33 18.20 12.52
C ALA A 957 -45.16 17.14 11.41
N VAL A 958 -43.98 17.09 10.76
CA VAL A 958 -43.66 16.04 9.76
C VAL A 958 -43.70 14.63 10.36
N ARG A 959 -43.49 14.49 11.68
CA ARG A 959 -43.63 13.21 12.39
C ARG A 959 -45.07 12.80 12.67
N ARG A 960 -45.98 13.77 12.82
CA ARG A 960 -47.42 13.54 13.03
C ARG A 960 -48.18 13.19 11.75
N VAL A 961 -47.65 13.56 10.57
CA VAL A 961 -48.21 13.17 9.27
C VAL A 961 -48.22 11.64 9.11
N ARG A 962 -49.39 11.08 8.83
CA ARG A 962 -49.58 9.64 8.53
C ARG A 962 -49.02 9.33 7.15
N ARG A 963 -48.45 8.13 6.97
CA ARG A 963 -47.87 7.72 5.67
C ARG A 963 -49.00 7.58 4.64
N GLY A 964 -48.80 8.13 3.44
CA GLY A 964 -49.75 7.96 2.34
C GLY A 964 -49.92 6.48 1.98
N ARG A 965 -51.17 6.00 1.90
CA ARG A 965 -51.48 4.65 1.39
C ARG A 965 -51.11 4.59 -0.10
N LYS A 966 -50.52 3.47 -0.52
CA LYS A 966 -50.33 3.16 -1.95
C LYS A 966 -51.73 3.07 -2.56
N ARG A 967 -52.07 3.96 -3.48
CA ARG A 967 -53.03 3.61 -4.53
C ARG A 967 -52.29 2.80 -5.57
#